data_AF-A0A9Q1ARA9-F1
#
_entry.id   AF-A0A9Q1ARA9-F1
#
_cell.length_a   1.000
_cell.length_b   1.000
_cell.length_c   1.000
_cell.angle_alpha   90.00
_cell.angle_beta   90.00
_cell.angle_gamma   90.00
#
_symmetry.space_group_name_H-M   'P 1'
#
loop_
_entity.id
_entity.type
_entity.pdbx_description
1 polymer ?
#
loop_
_entity_poly.entity_id
_entity_poly.type
_entity_poly.pdbx_seq_one_letter_code
_entity_poly.pdbx_strand_id
1 'polypeptide(L)'
;MALLKFFWSLRSPRLLLHQAKRHLASPIASQYEAINQGEKEVPEYFNFASDVMDKWTELEKEGKRPQEAAFWWVNNQNEEVKWSYEDLGLLSRKAANVLSGPCGLQRSDRVLMVLPRIPEWWLLVLACTRAGIVFIPGISQLTVKDITYRLQASKAKCVVVSDTLAPGVDSVASECPSLRTKVIVSDRGRDGWLNFKDLLQTASANHTCVKTKSEDPLAIYFTSGTTGTPKMVVHSHCSYGIGLTITGRVCMQLSPTSVMWNLSDPGWVKAAWNCVFAPWMYGACVFIHHLPQFEPKVILNTLASYPITLFCAPPTGYRMLVQLDLTRYKFMSLNHCVTGGEPLNPEVYESWKKQTGLDIHEGYGQTETVAICTNKKGMKIKPGSMGTPCPPYDVQIWEAGAYKLRSNLGESSTWMEFCKDVALWWINGRGGEVRWSFEELGELSRKVANILSDQCSLNRGDRLLVILPRIPEWWLVTTACIRTGITVIPGTTQLTAKDIQYRLQASKAKCIVTTDALAPLVESIAAENYGLQAKLLVSSGGRREGWLNFNDLLKEAPADHTCVNTRTEDPMMVYFTSGTTGSPKMAELSQGSLGLRPIVNKRYWLDTTSLDVMWCTADTGWVLTSLGAVFNPWVRGTCVFVHNMPQVEPSTILNTLSRFPITTILSAPTLFRMLVQNDLSSYKFMSLQHCISAGEPLNPEVMEQWKKKTGLDIHEAYGQTETGMACAVLKGMKIKPGSMGKACAPYDVQLQDLCQLGARRNPVFAGSSPAEAAAARAPRRFT
;
A
#
# COMPACT_ATOMS: atom_id res chain seq x y z
N MET A 1 -57.70 -59.72 -27.59
CA MET A 1 -57.34 -58.44 -28.24
C MET A 1 -56.61 -57.60 -27.19
N ALA A 2 -55.33 -57.76 -26.89
CA ALA A 2 -54.14 -57.97 -27.73
C ALA A 2 -53.90 -56.79 -28.71
N LEU A 3 -52.74 -56.14 -28.54
CA LEU A 3 -52.08 -55.11 -29.37
C LEU A 3 -52.79 -53.72 -29.36
N LEU A 4 -52.14 -52.59 -29.05
CA LEU A 4 -50.95 -52.05 -29.71
C LEU A 4 -50.26 -50.93 -28.86
N LYS A 5 -48.90 -50.99 -28.84
CA LYS A 5 -47.88 -49.89 -28.78
C LYS A 5 -47.67 -49.16 -27.42
N PHE A 6 -46.56 -49.27 -26.64
CA PHE A 6 -45.11 -49.49 -26.89
C PHE A 6 -44.55 -48.53 -27.95
N PHE A 7 -43.58 -47.62 -27.78
CA PHE A 7 -42.52 -47.25 -26.81
C PHE A 7 -42.45 -45.68 -26.85
N TRP A 8 -42.05 -44.93 -25.82
CA TRP A 8 -40.66 -44.51 -25.56
C TRP A 8 -40.61 -43.62 -24.30
N SER A 9 -39.78 -44.00 -23.34
CA SER A 9 -38.92 -43.16 -22.48
C SER A 9 -38.91 -43.65 -21.02
N LEU A 10 -37.96 -44.55 -20.76
CA LEU A 10 -37.46 -44.85 -19.43
C LEU A 10 -36.64 -43.64 -18.93
N ARG A 11 -37.07 -43.02 -17.83
CA ARG A 11 -36.15 -42.35 -16.89
C ARG A 11 -36.42 -42.88 -15.48
N SER A 12 -35.43 -43.60 -14.97
CA SER A 12 -35.36 -44.11 -13.59
C SER A 12 -35.20 -42.99 -12.57
N PRO A 13 -35.74 -43.13 -11.34
CA PRO A 13 -35.57 -42.16 -10.27
C PRO A 13 -34.24 -42.36 -9.55
N ARG A 14 -33.30 -41.42 -9.70
CA ARG A 14 -32.16 -41.23 -8.79
C ARG A 14 -32.20 -39.80 -8.26
N LEU A 15 -33.04 -39.59 -7.25
CA LEU A 15 -33.06 -38.37 -6.45
C LEU A 15 -33.22 -38.84 -5.01
N LEU A 16 -32.08 -39.05 -4.34
CA LEU A 16 -31.87 -39.14 -2.89
C LEU A 16 -30.46 -39.70 -2.66
N LEU A 17 -29.44 -38.83 -2.75
CA LEU A 17 -28.10 -38.95 -2.12
C LEU A 17 -27.24 -37.75 -2.54
N HIS A 18 -27.64 -36.57 -2.05
CA HIS A 18 -26.74 -35.42 -1.93
C HIS A 18 -26.84 -34.92 -0.49
N GLN A 19 -26.33 -35.73 0.45
CA GLN A 19 -25.92 -35.21 1.75
C GLN A 19 -24.67 -34.37 1.51
N ALA A 20 -24.78 -33.07 1.81
CA ALA A 20 -23.66 -32.15 1.84
C ALA A 20 -22.55 -32.72 2.75
N LYS A 21 -21.36 -32.96 2.21
CA LYS A 21 -20.17 -33.32 3.00
C LYS A 21 -19.93 -32.20 4.02
N ARG A 22 -20.22 -32.44 5.30
CA ARG A 22 -19.83 -31.54 6.39
C ARG A 22 -18.29 -31.47 6.40
N HIS A 23 -17.73 -30.31 6.09
CA HIS A 23 -16.30 -30.07 6.21
C HIS A 23 -15.91 -30.17 7.70
N LEU A 24 -15.04 -31.14 8.04
CA LEU A 24 -14.42 -31.22 9.36
C LEU A 24 -13.52 -29.99 9.54
N ALA A 25 -13.90 -29.09 10.46
CA ALA A 25 -13.11 -27.96 10.92
C ALA A 25 -13.01 -28.02 12.45
N SER A 26 -12.08 -27.28 13.05
CA SER A 26 -12.00 -27.21 14.51
C SER A 26 -13.34 -26.72 15.11
N PRO A 27 -13.71 -27.14 16.33
CA PRO A 27 -14.95 -26.69 16.97
C PRO A 27 -15.07 -25.16 17.02
N ILE A 28 -13.97 -24.44 17.20
CA ILE A 28 -13.96 -22.98 17.22
C ILE A 28 -14.20 -22.37 15.83
N ALA A 29 -13.64 -22.96 14.77
CA ALA A 29 -13.90 -22.53 13.39
C ALA A 29 -15.38 -22.75 13.01
N SER A 30 -16.03 -23.76 13.57
CA SER A 30 -17.47 -24.01 13.39
C SER A 30 -18.35 -23.00 14.13
N GLN A 31 -17.84 -22.40 15.21
CA GLN A 31 -18.55 -21.38 16.00
C GLN A 31 -18.28 -19.95 15.51
N TYR A 32 -17.26 -19.75 14.66
CA TYR A 32 -16.85 -18.45 14.16
C TYR A 32 -17.98 -17.66 13.50
N GLU A 33 -18.85 -18.30 12.71
CA GLU A 33 -19.97 -17.60 12.05
C GLU A 33 -20.92 -16.97 13.08
N ALA A 34 -21.26 -17.68 14.15
CA ALA A 34 -22.10 -17.16 15.23
C ALA A 34 -21.39 -16.03 16.00
N ILE A 35 -20.07 -16.13 16.23
CA ILE A 35 -19.27 -15.05 16.84
C ILE A 35 -19.28 -13.81 15.94
N ASN A 36 -19.04 -14.00 14.65
CA ASN A 36 -18.99 -12.96 13.64
C ASN A 36 -20.34 -12.25 13.44
N GLN A 37 -21.45 -12.97 13.61
CA GLN A 37 -22.81 -12.42 13.54
C GLN A 37 -23.27 -11.77 14.86
N GLY A 38 -22.46 -11.84 15.92
CA GLY A 38 -22.81 -11.34 17.25
C GLY A 38 -23.81 -12.23 18.00
N GLU A 39 -24.10 -13.43 17.49
CA GLU A 39 -24.98 -14.42 18.14
C GLU A 39 -24.29 -15.12 19.31
N LYS A 40 -22.96 -15.11 19.34
CA LYS A 40 -22.11 -15.59 20.45
C LYS A 40 -21.00 -14.59 20.76
N GLU A 41 -20.67 -14.46 22.03
CA GLU A 41 -19.48 -13.69 22.43
C GLU A 41 -18.19 -14.45 22.10
N VAL A 42 -17.11 -13.71 21.90
CA VAL A 42 -15.76 -14.29 21.85
C VAL A 42 -15.52 -14.99 23.20
N PRO A 43 -15.02 -16.24 23.21
CA PRO A 43 -14.81 -16.95 24.48
C PRO A 43 -13.84 -16.18 25.38
N GLU A 44 -14.07 -16.15 26.69
CA GLU A 44 -13.19 -15.44 27.63
C GLU A 44 -11.75 -15.98 27.58
N TYR A 45 -11.61 -17.31 27.43
CA TYR A 45 -10.33 -18.00 27.32
C TYR A 45 -10.20 -18.67 25.96
N PHE A 46 -9.04 -18.51 25.35
CA PHE A 46 -8.70 -19.16 24.10
C PHE A 46 -7.18 -19.37 24.02
N ASN A 47 -6.77 -20.58 23.66
CA ASN A 47 -5.40 -20.91 23.35
C ASN A 47 -5.33 -21.82 22.12
N PHE A 48 -4.70 -21.36 21.05
CA PHE A 48 -4.65 -22.10 19.78
C PHE A 48 -4.02 -23.51 19.94
N ALA A 49 -3.09 -23.70 20.87
CA ALA A 49 -2.49 -25.00 21.08
C ALA A 49 -3.45 -26.02 21.72
N SER A 50 -4.20 -25.63 22.76
CA SER A 50 -5.17 -26.56 23.40
C SER A 50 -6.47 -26.67 22.62
N ASP A 51 -6.96 -25.57 22.08
CA ASP A 51 -8.33 -25.48 21.55
C ASP A 51 -8.41 -25.85 20.06
N VAL A 52 -7.25 -25.94 19.39
CA VAL A 52 -7.13 -26.36 17.99
C VAL A 52 -6.16 -27.52 17.83
N MET A 53 -4.88 -27.36 18.17
CA MET A 53 -3.86 -28.37 17.88
C MET A 53 -4.07 -29.68 18.66
N ASP A 54 -4.37 -29.58 19.96
CA ASP A 54 -4.65 -30.76 20.78
C ASP A 54 -5.96 -31.44 20.37
N LYS A 55 -6.95 -30.70 19.83
CA LYS A 55 -8.17 -31.29 19.27
C LYS A 55 -7.92 -32.12 18.02
N TRP A 56 -7.02 -31.70 17.15
CA TRP A 56 -6.59 -32.57 16.05
C TRP A 56 -5.79 -33.77 16.53
N THR A 57 -4.93 -33.60 17.53
CA THR A 57 -4.18 -34.70 18.15
C THR A 57 -5.12 -35.75 18.76
N GLU A 58 -6.15 -35.32 19.50
CA GLU A 58 -7.18 -36.21 20.07
C GLU A 58 -7.88 -37.02 18.97
N LEU A 59 -8.27 -36.38 17.86
CA LEU A 59 -8.92 -37.07 16.74
C LEU A 59 -8.03 -38.10 16.04
N GLU A 60 -6.72 -37.84 15.91
CA GLU A 60 -5.75 -38.83 15.40
C GLU A 60 -5.63 -40.02 16.37
N LYS A 61 -5.46 -39.75 17.67
CA LYS A 61 -5.35 -40.79 18.71
C LYS A 61 -6.58 -41.66 18.85
N GLU A 62 -7.76 -41.09 18.68
CA GLU A 62 -9.04 -41.80 18.70
C GLU A 62 -9.32 -42.57 17.39
N GLY A 63 -8.44 -42.47 16.39
CA GLY A 63 -8.63 -43.10 15.08
C GLY A 63 -9.78 -42.48 14.25
N LYS A 64 -10.30 -41.32 14.66
CA LYS A 64 -11.36 -40.58 13.94
C LYS A 64 -10.81 -39.79 12.75
N ARG A 65 -9.50 -39.65 12.66
CA ARG A 65 -8.75 -39.04 11.55
C ARG A 65 -7.50 -39.86 11.25
N PRO A 66 -7.13 -40.08 9.98
CA PRO A 66 -5.85 -40.71 9.66
C PRO A 66 -4.68 -39.83 10.10
N GLN A 67 -3.60 -40.48 10.55
CA GLN A 67 -2.35 -39.81 10.93
C GLN A 67 -1.59 -39.40 9.66
N GLU A 68 -1.94 -38.24 9.13
CA GLU A 68 -1.31 -37.63 7.96
C GLU A 68 -0.42 -36.45 8.38
N ALA A 69 0.45 -36.00 7.48
CA ALA A 69 1.34 -34.87 7.77
C ALA A 69 0.52 -33.59 8.02
N ALA A 70 0.70 -32.98 9.20
CA ALA A 70 0.26 -31.63 9.53
C ALA A 70 1.31 -30.58 9.15
N PHE A 71 2.58 -30.99 9.14
CA PHE A 71 3.72 -30.20 8.72
C PHE A 71 4.66 -31.06 7.88
N TRP A 72 5.11 -30.52 6.74
CA TRP A 72 6.05 -31.18 5.83
C TRP A 72 7.10 -30.17 5.37
N TRP A 73 8.34 -30.38 5.79
CA TRP A 73 9.49 -29.58 5.38
C TRP A 73 10.41 -30.37 4.45
N VAL A 74 11.00 -29.68 3.45
CA VAL A 74 12.01 -30.23 2.53
C VAL A 74 13.14 -29.25 2.24
N ASN A 75 14.29 -29.75 1.77
CA ASN A 75 15.40 -28.94 1.26
C ASN A 75 15.89 -29.37 -0.13
N ASN A 76 16.92 -28.68 -0.64
CA ASN A 76 17.48 -28.93 -1.98
C ASN A 76 18.21 -30.28 -2.08
N GLN A 77 18.51 -30.92 -0.96
CA GLN A 77 19.16 -32.23 -0.86
C GLN A 77 18.13 -33.37 -0.75
N ASN A 78 16.83 -33.07 -0.91
CA ASN A 78 15.71 -34.01 -0.74
C ASN A 78 15.60 -34.60 0.68
N GLU A 79 16.16 -33.95 1.69
CA GLU A 79 15.87 -34.28 3.08
C GLU A 79 14.45 -33.85 3.41
N GLU A 80 13.72 -34.66 4.20
CA GLU A 80 12.34 -34.40 4.55
C GLU A 80 12.12 -34.51 6.06
N VAL A 81 11.29 -33.61 6.60
CA VAL A 81 10.73 -33.71 7.94
C VAL A 81 9.21 -33.69 7.82
N LYS A 82 8.56 -34.73 8.33
CA LYS A 82 7.10 -34.85 8.37
C LYS A 82 6.63 -35.08 9.79
N TRP A 83 5.65 -34.29 10.22
CA TRP A 83 5.04 -34.42 11.53
C TRP A 83 3.52 -34.46 11.38
N SER A 84 2.88 -35.45 12.01
CA SER A 84 1.42 -35.46 12.19
C SER A 84 0.98 -34.44 13.25
N TYR A 85 -0.33 -34.28 13.48
CA TYR A 85 -0.80 -33.43 14.58
C TYR A 85 -0.36 -34.00 15.94
N GLU A 86 -0.35 -35.32 16.11
CA GLU A 86 0.19 -35.97 17.30
C GLU A 86 1.68 -35.68 17.51
N ASP A 87 2.51 -35.77 16.47
CA ASP A 87 3.95 -35.45 16.54
C ASP A 87 4.15 -33.99 16.93
N LEU A 88 3.43 -33.06 16.28
CA LEU A 88 3.47 -31.63 16.63
C LEU A 88 3.01 -31.40 18.07
N GLY A 89 1.98 -32.11 18.53
CA GLY A 89 1.51 -32.07 19.91
C GLY A 89 2.61 -32.48 20.89
N LEU A 90 3.28 -33.60 20.64
CA LEU A 90 4.39 -34.11 21.45
C LEU A 90 5.57 -33.12 21.47
N LEU A 91 6.06 -32.74 20.28
CA LEU A 91 7.24 -31.89 20.12
C LEU A 91 7.02 -30.47 20.66
N SER A 92 5.85 -29.88 20.44
CA SER A 92 5.55 -28.54 20.97
C SER A 92 5.43 -28.51 22.50
N ARG A 93 5.00 -29.60 23.15
CA ARG A 93 5.03 -29.72 24.63
C ARG A 93 6.46 -29.82 25.16
N LYS A 94 7.33 -30.61 24.51
CA LYS A 94 8.76 -30.66 24.84
C LYS A 94 9.39 -29.28 24.67
N ALA A 95 9.15 -28.61 23.54
CA ALA A 95 9.66 -27.27 23.27
C ALA A 95 9.12 -26.23 24.28
N ALA A 96 7.86 -26.32 24.70
CA ALA A 96 7.31 -25.44 25.74
C ALA A 96 8.03 -25.61 27.08
N ASN A 97 8.33 -26.86 27.47
CA ASN A 97 9.15 -27.15 28.66
C ASN A 97 10.60 -26.67 28.53
N VAL A 98 11.18 -26.64 27.33
CA VAL A 98 12.50 -26.02 27.09
C VAL A 98 12.44 -24.51 27.35
N LEU A 99 11.37 -23.83 26.89
CA LEU A 99 11.19 -22.39 27.09
C LEU A 99 10.93 -22.03 28.56
N SER A 100 10.08 -22.77 29.26
CA SER A 100 9.72 -22.45 30.65
C SER A 100 10.76 -22.92 31.68
N GLY A 101 11.43 -24.05 31.42
CA GLY A 101 12.44 -24.62 32.30
C GLY A 101 13.84 -24.04 32.02
N PRO A 102 14.65 -24.66 31.15
CA PRO A 102 16.01 -24.21 30.84
C PRO A 102 16.13 -22.74 30.45
N CYS A 103 15.20 -22.20 29.66
CA CYS A 103 15.24 -20.78 29.27
C CYS A 103 14.68 -19.84 30.35
N GLY A 104 13.99 -20.37 31.36
CA GLY A 104 13.44 -19.64 32.51
C GLY A 104 12.30 -18.68 32.18
N LEU A 105 11.68 -18.79 31.00
CA LEU A 105 10.65 -17.85 30.56
C LEU A 105 9.32 -18.08 31.27
N GLN A 106 8.67 -16.98 31.63
CA GLN A 106 7.36 -16.98 32.28
C GLN A 106 6.26 -16.50 31.32
N ARG A 107 5.00 -16.66 31.73
CA ARG A 107 3.86 -16.11 30.99
C ARG A 107 4.07 -14.61 30.72
N SER A 108 3.71 -14.18 29.51
CA SER A 108 3.85 -12.82 28.98
C SER A 108 5.28 -12.34 28.75
N ASP A 109 6.29 -13.17 29.02
CA ASP A 109 7.65 -12.87 28.58
C ASP A 109 7.74 -12.88 27.05
N ARG A 110 8.70 -12.12 26.54
CA ARG A 110 8.87 -11.85 25.11
C ARG A 110 10.11 -12.53 24.56
N VAL A 111 9.96 -13.19 23.42
CA VAL A 111 11.05 -13.92 22.75
C VAL A 111 11.21 -13.42 21.32
N LEU A 112 12.38 -12.86 21.02
CA LEU A 112 12.74 -12.54 19.63
C LEU A 112 13.22 -13.80 18.91
N MET A 113 12.60 -14.16 17.81
CA MET A 113 12.91 -15.35 17.03
C MET A 113 13.32 -14.95 15.62
N VAL A 114 14.61 -15.13 15.28
CA VAL A 114 15.16 -14.83 13.96
C VAL A 114 15.77 -16.10 13.39
N LEU A 115 14.94 -16.89 12.72
CA LEU A 115 15.33 -18.18 12.14
C LEU A 115 14.94 -18.24 10.66
N PRO A 116 15.71 -18.97 9.84
CA PRO A 116 15.30 -19.27 8.47
C PRO A 116 14.11 -20.24 8.44
N ARG A 117 13.70 -20.67 7.24
CA ARG A 117 12.65 -21.69 7.05
C ARG A 117 13.16 -23.08 7.48
N ILE A 118 13.24 -23.30 8.79
CA ILE A 118 13.60 -24.58 9.43
C ILE A 118 12.50 -25.03 10.39
N PRO A 119 12.30 -26.35 10.56
CA PRO A 119 11.16 -26.90 11.31
C PRO A 119 11.00 -26.36 12.74
N GLU A 120 12.11 -26.05 13.41
CA GLU A 120 12.15 -25.56 14.79
C GLU A 120 11.41 -24.24 14.98
N TRP A 121 11.32 -23.38 13.97
CA TRP A 121 10.57 -22.13 14.07
C TRP A 121 9.08 -22.39 14.36
N TRP A 122 8.48 -23.39 13.70
CA TRP A 122 7.08 -23.79 13.92
C TRP A 122 6.87 -24.39 15.30
N LEU A 123 7.83 -25.21 15.76
CA LEU A 123 7.79 -25.76 17.12
C LEU A 123 7.85 -24.66 18.18
N LEU A 124 8.70 -23.65 17.98
CA LEU A 124 8.83 -22.51 18.89
C LEU A 124 7.57 -21.64 18.93
N VAL A 125 6.90 -21.40 17.80
CA VAL A 125 5.61 -20.68 17.78
C VAL A 125 4.55 -21.42 18.59
N LEU A 126 4.41 -22.74 18.39
CA LEU A 126 3.47 -23.55 19.17
C LEU A 126 3.85 -23.62 20.66
N ALA A 127 5.14 -23.74 20.96
CA ALA A 127 5.67 -23.75 22.32
C ALA A 127 5.37 -22.44 23.05
N CYS A 128 5.60 -21.29 22.40
CA CYS A 128 5.27 -19.98 22.94
C CYS A 128 3.77 -19.86 23.22
N THR A 129 2.95 -20.28 22.27
CA THR A 129 1.49 -20.31 22.41
C THR A 129 1.05 -21.15 23.61
N ARG A 130 1.63 -22.34 23.80
CA ARG A 130 1.34 -23.24 24.94
C ARG A 130 1.74 -22.66 26.29
N ALA A 131 2.89 -21.99 26.35
CA ALA A 131 3.46 -21.42 27.56
C ALA A 131 2.91 -20.01 27.88
N GLY A 132 2.07 -19.43 27.01
CA GLY A 132 1.58 -18.05 27.14
C GLY A 132 2.71 -17.02 27.01
N ILE A 133 3.74 -17.33 26.22
CA ILE A 133 4.90 -16.48 25.92
C ILE A 133 4.62 -15.71 24.63
N VAL A 134 4.98 -14.43 24.59
CA VAL A 134 4.77 -13.56 23.43
C VAL A 134 5.94 -13.69 22.47
N PHE A 135 5.70 -14.28 21.30
CA PHE A 135 6.75 -14.44 20.30
C PHE A 135 6.86 -13.23 19.37
N ILE A 136 8.08 -12.91 18.96
CA ILE A 136 8.40 -11.75 18.12
C ILE A 136 9.21 -12.27 16.92
N PRO A 137 8.57 -12.53 15.78
CA PRO A 137 9.29 -12.98 14.60
C PRO A 137 10.15 -11.87 14.00
N GLY A 138 11.32 -12.24 13.50
CA GLY A 138 12.19 -11.38 12.69
C GLY A 138 12.68 -12.12 11.47
N ILE A 139 12.85 -11.38 10.36
CA ILE A 139 13.37 -11.93 9.11
C ILE A 139 14.86 -12.26 9.24
N SER A 140 15.34 -13.27 8.52
CA SER A 140 16.76 -13.68 8.63
C SER A 140 17.76 -12.60 8.18
N GLN A 141 17.31 -11.59 7.43
CA GLN A 141 18.14 -10.47 6.94
C GLN A 141 18.29 -9.32 7.95
N LEU A 142 17.77 -9.41 9.17
CA LEU A 142 17.93 -8.35 10.17
C LEU A 142 19.41 -8.12 10.49
N THR A 143 19.83 -6.85 10.49
CA THR A 143 21.18 -6.46 10.89
C THR A 143 21.34 -6.50 12.42
N VAL A 144 22.58 -6.41 12.90
CA VAL A 144 22.87 -6.29 14.35
C VAL A 144 22.13 -5.09 14.97
N LYS A 145 22.09 -3.96 14.27
CA LYS A 145 21.35 -2.76 14.70
C LYS A 145 19.85 -3.01 14.79
N ASP A 146 19.30 -3.73 13.81
CA ASP A 146 17.88 -4.11 13.78
C ASP A 146 17.49 -5.02 14.94
N ILE A 147 18.34 -6.00 15.26
CA ILE A 147 18.15 -6.93 16.38
C ILE A 147 18.22 -6.16 17.70
N THR A 148 19.23 -5.31 17.87
CA THR A 148 19.41 -4.48 19.08
C THR A 148 18.18 -3.63 19.35
N TYR A 149 17.71 -2.89 18.34
CA TYR A 149 16.51 -2.07 18.46
C TYR A 149 15.29 -2.90 18.88
N ARG A 150 15.08 -4.07 18.26
CA ARG A 150 13.92 -4.93 18.56
C ARG A 150 14.01 -5.51 19.97
N LEU A 151 15.18 -5.96 20.42
CA LEU A 151 15.39 -6.44 21.79
C LEU A 151 15.11 -5.35 22.82
N GLN A 152 15.62 -4.13 22.60
CA GLN A 152 15.41 -3.00 23.49
C GLN A 152 13.96 -2.52 23.50
N ALA A 153 13.36 -2.25 22.33
CA ALA A 153 12.00 -1.74 22.21
C ALA A 153 10.96 -2.74 22.75
N SER A 154 11.14 -4.03 22.44
CA SER A 154 10.25 -5.07 22.94
C SER A 154 10.54 -5.50 24.37
N LYS A 155 11.70 -5.16 24.94
CA LYS A 155 12.15 -5.71 26.22
C LYS A 155 12.13 -7.25 26.23
N ALA A 156 12.50 -7.88 25.12
CA ALA A 156 12.57 -9.33 25.02
C ALA A 156 13.55 -9.91 26.05
N LYS A 157 13.13 -10.99 26.72
CA LYS A 157 13.96 -11.68 27.72
C LYS A 157 14.77 -12.82 27.12
N CYS A 158 14.37 -13.31 25.96
CA CYS A 158 15.08 -14.35 25.23
C CYS A 158 15.18 -14.01 23.75
N VAL A 159 16.26 -14.49 23.13
CA VAL A 159 16.50 -14.41 21.69
C VAL A 159 16.86 -15.80 21.16
N VAL A 160 16.22 -16.21 20.07
CA VAL A 160 16.44 -17.48 19.39
C VAL A 160 16.93 -17.21 17.98
N VAL A 161 18.13 -17.69 17.63
CA VAL A 161 18.74 -17.44 16.32
C VAL A 161 19.48 -18.66 15.77
N SER A 162 19.79 -18.62 14.47
CA SER A 162 20.74 -19.53 13.84
C SER A 162 22.19 -19.21 14.23
N ASP A 163 23.09 -20.14 13.94
CA ASP A 163 24.54 -19.98 14.09
C ASP A 163 25.09 -18.73 13.41
N THR A 164 24.58 -18.38 12.24
CA THR A 164 25.00 -17.21 11.45
C THR A 164 24.76 -15.87 12.15
N LEU A 165 23.71 -15.75 12.96
CA LEU A 165 23.34 -14.50 13.65
C LEU A 165 23.83 -14.44 15.10
N ALA A 166 24.20 -15.57 15.70
CA ALA A 166 24.66 -15.64 17.09
C ALA A 166 25.86 -14.69 17.41
N PRO A 167 26.90 -14.56 16.55
CA PRO A 167 27.98 -13.60 16.80
C PRO A 167 27.49 -12.14 16.84
N GLY A 168 26.53 -11.79 15.99
CA GLY A 168 25.92 -10.47 15.96
C GLY A 168 25.16 -10.17 17.26
N VAL A 169 24.42 -11.14 17.78
CA VAL A 169 23.73 -11.02 19.08
C VAL A 169 24.72 -10.88 20.24
N ASP A 170 25.81 -11.66 20.24
CA ASP A 170 26.85 -11.57 21.28
C ASP A 170 27.44 -10.16 21.38
N SER A 171 27.62 -9.48 20.24
CA SER A 171 28.19 -8.13 20.20
C SER A 171 27.32 -7.03 20.85
N VAL A 172 26.02 -7.29 21.03
CA VAL A 172 25.03 -6.29 21.54
C VAL A 172 24.27 -6.76 22.76
N ALA A 173 24.56 -7.96 23.27
CA ALA A 173 23.87 -8.53 24.42
C ALA A 173 24.00 -7.66 25.67
N SER A 174 25.16 -7.01 25.87
CA SER A 174 25.41 -6.07 26.97
C SER A 174 24.58 -4.78 26.88
N GLU A 175 24.14 -4.40 25.68
CA GLU A 175 23.29 -3.22 25.45
C GLU A 175 21.80 -3.52 25.65
N CYS A 176 21.44 -4.78 25.92
CA CYS A 176 20.06 -5.26 26.02
C CYS A 176 19.76 -5.70 27.47
N PRO A 177 19.44 -4.77 28.41
CA PRO A 177 19.36 -5.08 29.84
C PRO A 177 18.22 -6.04 30.22
N SER A 178 17.21 -6.20 29.36
CA SER A 178 16.11 -7.16 29.55
C SER A 178 16.48 -8.58 29.10
N LEU A 179 17.48 -8.74 28.23
CA LEU A 179 17.89 -10.03 27.71
C LEU A 179 18.53 -10.87 28.83
N ARG A 180 18.05 -12.10 28.99
CA ARG A 180 18.50 -13.05 30.02
C ARG A 180 19.01 -14.35 29.40
N THR A 181 18.34 -14.81 28.36
CA THR A 181 18.62 -16.11 27.75
C THR A 181 18.90 -15.96 26.26
N LYS A 182 19.94 -16.65 25.78
CA LYS A 182 20.28 -16.74 24.37
C LYS A 182 20.19 -18.20 23.93
N VAL A 183 19.40 -18.47 22.90
CA VAL A 183 19.14 -19.84 22.41
C VAL A 183 19.59 -19.93 20.95
N ILE A 184 20.37 -20.96 20.64
CA ILE A 184 20.85 -21.24 19.30
C ILE A 184 20.15 -22.47 18.75
N VAL A 185 19.76 -22.42 17.48
CA VAL A 185 19.30 -23.58 16.70
C VAL A 185 20.41 -23.96 15.74
N SER A 186 21.21 -24.95 16.12
CA SER A 186 22.37 -25.43 15.34
C SER A 186 22.69 -26.88 15.73
N ASP A 187 23.39 -27.60 14.85
CA ASP A 187 23.93 -28.93 15.14
C ASP A 187 25.18 -28.85 16.04
N ARG A 188 25.69 -27.65 16.32
CA ARG A 188 26.83 -27.41 17.21
C ARG A 188 26.43 -26.54 18.40
N GLY A 189 27.03 -26.83 19.55
CA GLY A 189 26.96 -25.96 20.72
C GLY A 189 27.74 -24.66 20.51
N ARG A 190 27.42 -23.65 21.31
CA ARG A 190 28.15 -22.37 21.39
C ARG A 190 28.23 -21.94 22.86
N ASP A 191 29.41 -21.56 23.32
CA ASP A 191 29.61 -21.13 24.72
C ASP A 191 28.72 -19.94 25.07
N GLY A 192 28.05 -20.01 26.22
CA GLY A 192 27.11 -18.98 26.68
C GLY A 192 25.75 -18.97 25.95
N TRP A 193 25.44 -20.02 25.17
CA TRP A 193 24.17 -20.22 24.49
C TRP A 193 23.55 -21.57 24.87
N LEU A 194 22.23 -21.61 25.02
CA LEU A 194 21.47 -22.86 25.12
C LEU A 194 21.24 -23.43 23.72
N ASN A 195 21.58 -24.70 23.49
CA ASN A 195 21.26 -25.37 22.22
C ASN A 195 19.84 -25.94 22.25
N PHE A 196 18.96 -25.43 21.38
CA PHE A 196 17.55 -25.84 21.35
C PHE A 196 17.37 -27.30 20.96
N LYS A 197 18.15 -27.82 20.00
CA LYS A 197 18.00 -29.19 19.49
C LYS A 197 18.35 -30.21 20.57
N ASP A 198 19.44 -29.99 21.30
CA ASP A 198 19.88 -30.86 22.40
C ASP A 198 18.85 -30.87 23.53
N LEU A 199 18.39 -29.68 23.95
CA LEU A 199 17.39 -29.56 25.02
C LEU A 199 16.05 -30.20 24.64
N LEU A 200 15.64 -30.09 23.37
CA LEU A 200 14.41 -30.69 22.87
C LEU A 200 14.45 -32.23 22.93
N GLN A 201 15.62 -32.86 22.77
CA GLN A 201 15.74 -34.32 22.85
C GLN A 201 15.44 -34.83 24.26
N THR A 202 15.94 -34.16 25.29
CA THR A 202 15.82 -34.60 26.69
C THR A 202 14.59 -34.06 27.42
N ALA A 203 13.94 -33.01 26.91
CA ALA A 203 12.80 -32.39 27.58
C ALA A 203 11.62 -33.35 27.75
N SER A 204 10.89 -33.24 28.87
CA SER A 204 9.65 -34.00 29.07
C SER A 204 8.56 -33.54 28.11
N ALA A 205 7.70 -34.45 27.65
CA ALA A 205 6.50 -34.11 26.89
C ALA A 205 5.27 -33.83 27.78
N ASN A 206 5.40 -33.95 29.10
CA ASN A 206 4.35 -33.60 30.05
C ASN A 206 4.34 -32.07 30.25
N HIS A 207 3.35 -31.40 29.66
CA HIS A 207 3.18 -29.95 29.74
C HIS A 207 1.70 -29.61 29.77
N THR A 208 1.29 -28.83 30.77
CA THR A 208 -0.07 -28.29 30.87
C THR A 208 -0.14 -26.96 30.13
N CYS A 209 -0.99 -26.87 29.10
CA CYS A 209 -1.19 -25.63 28.36
C CYS A 209 -1.67 -24.50 29.27
N VAL A 210 -1.10 -23.31 29.14
CA VAL A 210 -1.49 -22.13 29.93
C VAL A 210 -2.88 -21.68 29.50
N LYS A 211 -3.75 -21.45 30.49
CA LYS A 211 -5.09 -20.88 30.28
C LYS A 211 -4.99 -19.37 29.99
N THR A 212 -4.79 -19.03 28.73
CA THR A 212 -4.70 -17.65 28.22
C THR A 212 -6.08 -17.06 27.97
N LYS A 213 -6.25 -15.77 28.28
CA LYS A 213 -7.45 -15.04 27.87
C LYS A 213 -7.40 -14.76 26.37
N SER A 214 -8.55 -14.62 25.74
CA SER A 214 -8.64 -14.29 24.30
C SER A 214 -7.87 -13.02 23.93
N GLU A 215 -7.90 -12.01 24.78
CA GLU A 215 -7.23 -10.71 24.57
C GLU A 215 -5.77 -10.67 25.04
N ASP A 216 -5.25 -11.75 25.64
CA ASP A 216 -3.85 -11.77 26.04
C ASP A 216 -2.94 -11.65 24.80
N PRO A 217 -1.81 -10.91 24.88
CA PRO A 217 -0.85 -10.84 23.80
C PRO A 217 -0.28 -12.21 23.43
N LEU A 218 -0.31 -12.55 22.14
CA LEU A 218 0.23 -13.77 21.55
C LEU A 218 1.53 -13.48 20.77
N ALA A 219 1.51 -12.43 19.95
CA ALA A 219 2.61 -12.12 19.05
C ALA A 219 2.84 -10.61 18.93
N ILE A 220 4.08 -10.21 18.64
CA ILE A 220 4.44 -8.84 18.26
C ILE A 220 5.14 -8.86 16.91
N TYR A 221 4.63 -8.10 15.95
CA TYR A 221 5.28 -7.88 14.67
C TYR A 221 5.80 -6.45 14.59
N PHE A 222 7.02 -6.31 14.07
CA PHE A 222 7.58 -5.00 13.78
C PHE A 222 7.26 -4.60 12.34
N THR A 223 6.50 -3.51 12.18
CA THR A 223 6.19 -2.95 10.85
C THR A 223 7.14 -1.83 10.50
N SER A 224 7.52 -1.73 9.22
CA SER A 224 8.23 -0.57 8.70
C SER A 224 7.36 0.67 8.88
N GLY A 225 7.72 1.53 9.83
CA GLY A 225 7.09 2.83 9.95
C GLY A 225 7.43 3.64 8.70
N THR A 226 6.42 4.20 8.05
CA THR A 226 6.60 5.09 6.91
C THR A 226 7.55 6.27 7.22
N THR A 227 7.64 6.69 8.49
CA THR A 227 8.41 7.86 8.97
C THR A 227 9.43 7.60 10.08
N GLY A 228 9.68 6.36 10.53
CA GLY A 228 10.50 6.16 11.75
C GLY A 228 10.91 4.72 12.04
N THR A 229 11.43 4.50 13.26
CA THR A 229 11.83 3.16 13.70
C THR A 229 10.63 2.19 13.69
N PRO A 230 10.86 0.90 13.42
CA PRO A 230 9.76 -0.06 13.29
C PRO A 230 8.80 -0.07 14.48
N LYS A 231 7.49 -0.06 14.23
CA LYS A 231 6.43 -0.04 15.27
C LYS A 231 6.03 -1.45 15.67
N MET A 232 5.71 -1.65 16.95
CA MET A 232 5.22 -2.93 17.47
C MET A 232 3.71 -3.04 17.30
N VAL A 233 3.27 -3.94 16.43
CA VAL A 233 1.87 -4.36 16.30
C VAL A 233 1.67 -5.60 17.15
N VAL A 234 0.78 -5.51 18.13
CA VAL A 234 0.46 -6.60 19.06
C VAL A 234 -0.77 -7.33 18.57
N HIS A 235 -0.69 -8.66 18.50
CA HIS A 235 -1.84 -9.53 18.25
C HIS A 235 -2.17 -10.36 19.47
N SER A 236 -3.45 -10.45 19.78
CA SER A 236 -3.99 -11.30 20.83
C SER A 236 -4.20 -12.74 20.38
N HIS A 237 -4.41 -13.64 21.35
CA HIS A 237 -4.76 -15.03 21.10
C HIS A 237 -5.99 -15.19 20.17
N CYS A 238 -7.04 -14.38 20.35
CA CYS A 238 -8.24 -14.44 19.51
C CYS A 238 -8.01 -13.79 18.13
N SER A 239 -7.27 -12.68 18.04
CA SER A 239 -7.11 -11.94 16.78
C SER A 239 -6.49 -12.79 15.67
N TYR A 240 -5.53 -13.65 16.01
CA TYR A 240 -4.91 -14.59 15.06
C TYR A 240 -5.50 -15.98 15.15
N GLY A 241 -5.70 -16.52 16.36
CA GLY A 241 -6.16 -17.89 16.50
C GLY A 241 -7.66 -18.11 16.25
N ILE A 242 -8.46 -17.04 16.19
CA ILE A 242 -9.87 -17.08 15.74
C ILE A 242 -10.05 -16.21 14.49
N GLY A 243 -9.47 -15.01 14.45
CA GLY A 243 -9.67 -14.05 13.34
C GLY A 243 -9.22 -14.57 11.97
N LEU A 244 -8.29 -15.54 11.91
CA LEU A 244 -7.86 -16.16 10.65
C LEU A 244 -8.81 -17.25 10.11
N THR A 245 -9.89 -17.58 10.83
CA THR A 245 -10.91 -18.53 10.36
C THR A 245 -11.43 -18.14 8.97
N ILE A 246 -11.84 -16.88 8.80
CA ILE A 246 -12.38 -16.41 7.52
C ILE A 246 -11.34 -16.45 6.41
N THR A 247 -10.08 -16.14 6.75
CA THR A 247 -8.97 -16.19 5.80
C THR A 247 -8.79 -17.62 5.29
N GLY A 248 -8.79 -18.61 6.19
CA GLY A 248 -8.68 -20.01 5.82
C GLY A 248 -9.87 -20.53 5.01
N ARG A 249 -11.10 -20.17 5.39
CA ARG A 249 -12.32 -20.62 4.69
C ARG A 249 -12.50 -19.97 3.31
N VAL A 250 -12.38 -18.65 3.26
CA VAL A 250 -12.86 -17.85 2.12
C VAL A 250 -11.76 -17.52 1.14
N CYS A 251 -10.59 -17.11 1.64
CA CYS A 251 -9.44 -16.79 0.78
C CYS A 251 -8.75 -18.08 0.31
N MET A 252 -8.45 -18.99 1.24
CA MET A 252 -7.63 -20.18 0.96
C MET A 252 -8.41 -21.46 0.65
N GLN A 253 -9.68 -21.53 1.06
CA GLN A 253 -10.52 -22.73 0.92
C GLN A 253 -9.92 -23.98 1.53
N LEU A 254 -9.33 -23.82 2.71
CA LEU A 254 -8.66 -24.91 3.39
C LEU A 254 -9.63 -26.01 3.80
N SER A 255 -9.12 -27.23 3.73
CA SER A 255 -9.76 -28.46 4.17
C SER A 255 -8.72 -29.37 4.83
N PRO A 256 -9.16 -30.42 5.55
CA PRO A 256 -8.27 -31.43 6.10
C PRO A 256 -7.32 -32.08 5.08
N THR A 257 -7.69 -32.11 3.80
CA THR A 257 -6.90 -32.72 2.70
C THR A 257 -6.01 -31.70 1.97
N SER A 258 -6.01 -30.44 2.40
CA SER A 258 -5.23 -29.39 1.76
C SER A 258 -3.76 -29.52 2.16
N VAL A 259 -2.86 -29.40 1.18
CA VAL A 259 -1.42 -29.21 1.38
C VAL A 259 -1.08 -27.80 0.90
N MET A 260 -0.84 -26.91 1.85
CA MET A 260 -0.63 -25.49 1.59
C MET A 260 0.86 -25.15 1.61
N TRP A 261 1.36 -24.63 0.48
CA TRP A 261 2.70 -24.05 0.41
C TRP A 261 2.63 -22.53 0.25
N ASN A 262 3.21 -21.81 1.20
CA ASN A 262 3.30 -20.35 1.18
C ASN A 262 4.76 -19.89 1.14
N LEU A 263 5.13 -19.14 0.10
CA LEU A 263 6.46 -18.55 -0.07
C LEU A 263 6.60 -17.28 0.77
N SER A 264 6.82 -17.46 2.08
CA SER A 264 7.09 -16.37 3.02
C SER A 264 8.32 -16.67 3.87
N ASP A 265 9.06 -15.62 4.22
CA ASP A 265 9.97 -15.69 5.36
C ASP A 265 9.15 -15.83 6.66
N PRO A 266 9.60 -16.64 7.64
CA PRO A 266 8.91 -16.79 8.93
C PRO A 266 8.77 -15.49 9.73
N GLY A 267 9.61 -14.48 9.46
CA GLY A 267 9.56 -13.16 10.10
C GLY A 267 8.37 -12.28 9.69
N TRP A 268 7.67 -12.59 8.60
CA TRP A 268 6.52 -11.81 8.13
C TRP A 268 5.19 -12.35 8.66
N VAL A 269 4.21 -11.46 8.87
CA VAL A 269 2.83 -11.84 9.28
C VAL A 269 2.19 -12.89 8.37
N LYS A 270 2.56 -12.90 7.08
CA LYS A 270 2.06 -13.88 6.12
C LYS A 270 2.40 -15.31 6.52
N ALA A 271 3.53 -15.55 7.21
CA ALA A 271 3.87 -16.87 7.74
C ALA A 271 2.93 -17.29 8.88
N ALA A 272 2.60 -16.38 9.82
CA ALA A 272 1.58 -16.68 10.81
C ALA A 272 0.22 -16.99 10.18
N TRP A 273 -0.19 -16.21 9.17
CA TRP A 273 -1.48 -16.39 8.54
C TRP A 273 -1.56 -17.73 7.80
N ASN A 274 -0.57 -17.98 6.94
CA ASN A 274 -0.63 -19.01 5.90
C ASN A 274 0.20 -20.25 6.20
N CYS A 275 1.10 -20.21 7.18
CA CYS A 275 1.97 -21.33 7.55
C CYS A 275 1.72 -21.81 8.99
N VAL A 276 0.79 -21.22 9.74
CA VAL A 276 0.49 -21.60 11.12
C VAL A 276 -1.02 -21.62 11.37
N PHE A 277 -1.63 -20.45 11.56
CA PHE A 277 -2.95 -20.37 12.17
C PHE A 277 -4.07 -20.80 11.23
N ALA A 278 -4.13 -20.29 9.99
CA ALA A 278 -5.22 -20.66 9.08
C ALA A 278 -5.17 -22.14 8.67
N PRO A 279 -4.05 -22.72 8.19
CA PRO A 279 -3.98 -24.14 7.80
C PRO A 279 -4.37 -25.09 8.92
N TRP A 280 -3.76 -24.93 10.10
CA TRP A 280 -3.98 -25.86 11.20
C TRP A 280 -5.35 -25.71 11.84
N MET A 281 -6.02 -24.56 11.70
CA MET A 281 -7.42 -24.43 12.09
C MET A 281 -8.36 -25.34 11.29
N TYR A 282 -8.01 -25.60 10.03
CA TYR A 282 -8.77 -26.48 9.13
C TYR A 282 -8.21 -27.91 9.07
N GLY A 283 -7.22 -28.23 9.92
CA GLY A 283 -6.61 -29.55 9.92
C GLY A 283 -5.80 -29.82 8.65
N ALA A 284 -5.34 -28.79 7.93
CA ALA A 284 -4.58 -28.92 6.70
C ALA A 284 -3.08 -29.19 6.98
N CYS A 285 -2.35 -29.62 5.96
CA CYS A 285 -0.90 -29.75 5.97
C CYS A 285 -0.24 -28.43 5.57
N VAL A 286 0.75 -27.99 6.35
CA VAL A 286 1.66 -26.89 5.98
C VAL A 286 2.91 -27.46 5.33
N PHE A 287 3.13 -27.14 4.06
CA PHE A 287 4.33 -27.51 3.31
C PHE A 287 5.32 -26.36 3.29
N ILE A 288 6.59 -26.64 3.59
CA ILE A 288 7.68 -25.68 3.62
C ILE A 288 8.87 -26.22 2.84
N HIS A 289 9.43 -25.37 1.98
CA HIS A 289 10.74 -25.61 1.40
C HIS A 289 11.75 -24.67 2.06
N HIS A 290 12.89 -25.18 2.52
CA HIS A 290 13.98 -24.38 3.10
C HIS A 290 14.35 -23.19 2.20
N LEU A 291 14.62 -23.49 0.91
CA LEU A 291 14.79 -22.58 -0.23
C LEU A 291 15.31 -21.18 0.16
N PRO A 292 16.60 -21.00 0.48
CA PRO A 292 17.14 -19.74 1.00
C PRO A 292 16.95 -18.55 0.05
N GLN A 293 17.06 -18.80 -1.25
CA GLN A 293 16.90 -17.82 -2.32
C GLN A 293 15.71 -18.21 -3.21
N PHE A 294 15.05 -17.22 -3.82
CA PHE A 294 13.94 -17.49 -4.72
C PHE A 294 14.45 -18.07 -6.04
N GLU A 295 14.20 -19.36 -6.28
CA GLU A 295 14.60 -20.06 -7.49
C GLU A 295 13.38 -20.60 -8.25
N PRO A 296 12.95 -19.96 -9.36
CA PRO A 296 11.72 -20.32 -10.07
C PRO A 296 11.66 -21.79 -10.50
N LYS A 297 12.77 -22.36 -10.99
CA LYS A 297 12.82 -23.76 -11.45
C LYS A 297 12.62 -24.74 -10.31
N VAL A 298 13.25 -24.49 -9.15
CA VAL A 298 13.08 -25.31 -7.94
C VAL A 298 11.62 -25.26 -7.51
N ILE A 299 11.02 -24.07 -7.45
CA ILE A 299 9.61 -23.90 -7.07
C ILE A 299 8.66 -24.69 -7.98
N LEU A 300 8.83 -24.59 -9.30
CA LEU A 300 7.99 -25.31 -10.26
C LEU A 300 8.18 -26.83 -10.19
N ASN A 301 9.42 -27.29 -10.00
CA ASN A 301 9.71 -28.71 -9.77
C ASN A 301 9.04 -29.19 -8.48
N THR A 302 9.13 -28.45 -7.38
CA THR A 302 8.47 -28.79 -6.13
C THR A 302 6.94 -28.86 -6.29
N LEU A 303 6.32 -27.90 -6.99
CA LEU A 303 4.88 -27.93 -7.29
C LEU A 303 4.48 -29.15 -8.15
N ALA A 304 5.38 -29.64 -9.01
CA ALA A 304 5.13 -30.82 -9.85
C ALA A 304 5.36 -32.15 -9.10
N SER A 305 6.33 -32.19 -8.19
CA SER A 305 6.75 -33.41 -7.48
C SER A 305 5.99 -33.69 -6.19
N TYR A 306 5.51 -32.66 -5.51
CA TYR A 306 4.82 -32.78 -4.22
C TYR A 306 3.32 -32.56 -4.37
N PRO A 307 2.48 -33.18 -3.49
CA PRO A 307 1.02 -33.09 -3.58
C PRO A 307 0.46 -31.75 -3.08
N ILE A 308 1.09 -30.63 -3.44
CA ILE A 308 0.71 -29.28 -3.03
C ILE A 308 -0.61 -28.93 -3.72
N THR A 309 -1.65 -28.70 -2.94
CA THR A 309 -3.00 -28.36 -3.45
C THR A 309 -3.22 -26.86 -3.53
N LEU A 310 -2.60 -26.10 -2.64
CA LEU A 310 -2.72 -24.65 -2.52
C LEU A 310 -1.33 -24.01 -2.52
N PHE A 311 -1.11 -23.08 -3.45
CA PHE A 311 0.11 -22.31 -3.54
C PHE A 311 -0.15 -20.82 -3.26
N CYS A 312 0.66 -20.23 -2.39
CA CYS A 312 0.66 -18.79 -2.14
C CYS A 312 2.05 -18.20 -2.40
N ALA A 313 2.10 -17.17 -3.24
CA ALA A 313 3.30 -16.37 -3.49
C ALA A 313 2.92 -14.89 -3.66
N PRO A 314 3.83 -13.96 -3.32
CA PRO A 314 3.62 -12.55 -3.66
C PRO A 314 3.56 -12.37 -5.19
N PRO A 315 2.93 -11.30 -5.72
CA PRO A 315 2.87 -11.06 -7.16
C PRO A 315 4.23 -11.04 -7.85
N THR A 316 5.27 -10.54 -7.17
CA THR A 316 6.65 -10.59 -7.66
C THR A 316 7.15 -12.03 -7.86
N GLY A 317 6.77 -12.98 -6.99
CA GLY A 317 7.07 -14.40 -7.18
C GLY A 317 6.37 -14.99 -8.40
N TYR A 318 5.07 -14.73 -8.57
CA TYR A 318 4.35 -15.14 -9.78
C TYR A 318 4.94 -14.53 -11.06
N ARG A 319 5.38 -13.26 -11.02
CA ARG A 319 6.05 -12.60 -12.15
C ARG A 319 7.30 -13.34 -12.59
N MET A 320 8.11 -13.82 -11.64
CA MET A 320 9.31 -14.60 -11.93
C MET A 320 8.98 -16.00 -12.47
N LEU A 321 7.90 -16.63 -11.99
CA LEU A 321 7.48 -17.95 -12.46
C LEU A 321 6.99 -17.91 -13.92
N VAL A 322 6.14 -16.94 -14.27
CA VAL A 322 5.56 -16.85 -15.63
C VAL A 322 6.56 -16.45 -16.73
N GLN A 323 7.80 -16.09 -16.37
CA GLN A 323 8.91 -15.91 -17.31
C GLN A 323 9.45 -17.24 -17.84
N LEU A 324 9.20 -18.35 -17.13
CA LEU A 324 9.50 -19.69 -17.60
C LEU A 324 8.32 -20.25 -18.41
N ASP A 325 8.62 -21.23 -19.26
CA ASP A 325 7.60 -22.01 -19.98
C ASP A 325 6.94 -23.00 -19.01
N LEU A 326 5.80 -22.59 -18.43
CA LEU A 326 5.08 -23.36 -17.43
C LEU A 326 4.41 -24.61 -18.02
N THR A 327 4.23 -24.67 -19.35
CA THR A 327 3.59 -25.82 -20.02
C THR A 327 4.41 -27.11 -19.93
N ARG A 328 5.70 -26.98 -19.59
CA ARG A 328 6.61 -28.11 -19.33
C ARG A 328 6.36 -28.79 -17.99
N TYR A 329 5.63 -28.14 -17.09
CA TYR A 329 5.37 -28.62 -15.74
C TYR A 329 3.95 -29.15 -15.64
N LYS A 330 3.80 -30.37 -15.12
CA LYS A 330 2.49 -30.95 -14.81
C LYS A 330 2.29 -30.92 -13.30
N PHE A 331 1.41 -30.04 -12.84
CA PHE A 331 1.06 -29.97 -11.42
C PHE A 331 0.01 -31.04 -11.12
N MET A 332 0.38 -32.03 -10.31
CA MET A 332 -0.48 -33.21 -10.05
C MET A 332 -1.65 -32.90 -9.11
N SER A 333 -1.49 -31.92 -8.21
CA SER A 333 -2.47 -31.66 -7.13
C SER A 333 -2.90 -30.19 -7.03
N LEU A 334 -2.13 -29.27 -7.61
CA LEU A 334 -2.35 -27.83 -7.47
C LEU A 334 -3.69 -27.43 -8.10
N ASN A 335 -4.56 -26.84 -7.28
CA ASN A 335 -5.92 -26.47 -7.71
C ASN A 335 -6.39 -25.11 -7.19
N HIS A 336 -5.60 -24.46 -6.34
CA HIS A 336 -5.90 -23.12 -5.82
C HIS A 336 -4.61 -22.31 -5.68
N CYS A 337 -4.61 -21.08 -6.20
CA CYS A 337 -3.47 -20.18 -6.18
C CYS A 337 -3.91 -18.84 -5.60
N VAL A 338 -3.18 -18.34 -4.59
CA VAL A 338 -3.55 -17.09 -3.88
C VAL A 338 -2.36 -16.14 -3.81
N THR A 339 -2.63 -14.84 -3.84
CA THR A 339 -1.57 -13.81 -3.77
C THR A 339 -1.98 -12.65 -2.87
N GLY A 340 -1.01 -11.85 -2.44
CA GLY A 340 -1.23 -10.63 -1.66
C GLY A 340 0.09 -9.99 -1.22
N GLY A 341 0.02 -8.77 -0.69
CA GLY A 341 1.16 -7.97 -0.25
C GLY A 341 1.63 -6.93 -1.28
N GLU A 342 1.34 -7.14 -2.56
CA GLU A 342 1.57 -6.17 -3.65
C GLU A 342 0.37 -6.24 -4.63
N PRO A 343 0.18 -5.24 -5.50
CA PRO A 343 -0.79 -5.33 -6.59
C PRO A 343 -0.40 -6.39 -7.64
N LEU A 344 -1.34 -7.28 -8.00
CA LEU A 344 -1.16 -8.24 -9.08
C LEU A 344 -1.36 -7.58 -10.46
N ASN A 345 -0.31 -7.61 -11.30
CA ASN A 345 -0.40 -7.13 -12.68
C ASN A 345 -1.30 -8.06 -13.52
N PRO A 346 -2.31 -7.55 -14.24
CA PRO A 346 -3.16 -8.35 -15.13
C PRO A 346 -2.40 -9.27 -16.08
N GLU A 347 -1.26 -8.83 -16.63
CA GLU A 347 -0.45 -9.65 -17.56
C GLU A 347 0.12 -10.90 -16.89
N VAL A 348 0.50 -10.80 -15.60
CA VAL A 348 0.99 -11.94 -14.82
C VAL A 348 -0.14 -12.94 -14.56
N TYR A 349 -1.33 -12.44 -14.21
CA TYR A 349 -2.52 -13.26 -14.05
C TYR A 349 -2.90 -13.99 -15.33
N GLU A 350 -2.99 -13.27 -16.46
CA GLU A 350 -3.37 -13.86 -17.75
C GLU A 350 -2.33 -14.86 -18.25
N SER A 351 -1.03 -14.56 -18.09
CA SER A 351 0.04 -15.50 -18.45
C SER A 351 -0.02 -16.78 -17.61
N TRP A 352 -0.19 -16.65 -16.29
CA TRP A 352 -0.34 -17.80 -15.40
C TRP A 352 -1.57 -18.64 -15.78
N LYS A 353 -2.73 -18.00 -15.99
CA LYS A 353 -3.97 -18.68 -16.37
C LYS A 353 -3.84 -19.38 -17.71
N LYS A 354 -3.24 -18.73 -18.70
CA LYS A 354 -3.01 -19.29 -20.03
C LYS A 354 -2.11 -20.53 -20.00
N GLN A 355 -1.03 -20.51 -19.22
CA GLN A 355 -0.06 -21.60 -19.23
C GLN A 355 -0.39 -22.74 -18.26
N THR A 356 -1.13 -22.47 -17.18
CA THR A 356 -1.42 -23.46 -16.11
C THR A 356 -2.89 -23.87 -16.05
N GLY A 357 -3.79 -23.08 -16.64
CA GLY A 357 -5.24 -23.23 -16.50
C GLY A 357 -5.81 -22.78 -15.15
N LEU A 358 -4.97 -22.31 -14.23
CA LEU A 358 -5.37 -21.95 -12.86
C LEU A 358 -5.55 -20.43 -12.70
N ASP A 359 -6.50 -20.04 -11.86
CA ASP A 359 -6.74 -18.65 -11.47
C ASP A 359 -5.83 -18.24 -10.31
N ILE A 360 -5.33 -16.99 -10.30
CA ILE A 360 -4.68 -16.39 -9.12
C ILE A 360 -5.69 -15.52 -8.37
N HIS A 361 -6.01 -15.92 -7.15
CA HIS A 361 -6.93 -15.21 -6.26
C HIS A 361 -6.18 -14.17 -5.42
N GLU A 362 -6.29 -12.91 -5.80
CA GLU A 362 -5.71 -11.79 -5.04
C GLU A 362 -6.52 -11.49 -3.78
N GLY A 363 -5.82 -11.18 -2.69
CA GLY A 363 -6.39 -10.70 -1.44
C GLY A 363 -5.53 -9.63 -0.77
N TYR A 364 -6.18 -8.80 0.05
CA TYR A 364 -5.60 -7.65 0.72
C TYR A 364 -5.76 -7.74 2.24
N GLY A 365 -4.73 -7.28 2.94
CA GLY A 365 -4.65 -7.16 4.40
C GLY A 365 -3.34 -6.47 4.77
N GLN A 366 -3.20 -6.13 6.04
CA GLN A 366 -2.01 -5.46 6.59
C GLN A 366 -1.60 -6.14 7.90
N THR A 367 -0.43 -5.80 8.43
CA THR A 367 0.07 -6.42 9.67
C THR A 367 -0.89 -6.24 10.82
N GLU A 368 -1.51 -5.06 10.93
CA GLU A 368 -2.48 -4.66 11.95
C GLU A 368 -3.81 -5.44 11.87
N THR A 369 -4.11 -6.10 10.76
CA THR A 369 -5.37 -6.82 10.53
C THR A 369 -5.11 -8.28 10.14
N VAL A 370 -6.12 -8.98 9.62
CA VAL A 370 -5.95 -10.20 8.82
C VAL A 370 -6.29 -9.90 7.36
N ALA A 371 -6.64 -10.90 6.54
CA ALA A 371 -7.21 -10.64 5.21
C ALA A 371 -8.57 -9.92 5.35
N ILE A 372 -8.66 -8.71 4.78
CA ILE A 372 -9.89 -7.88 4.82
C ILE A 372 -10.65 -7.91 3.50
N CYS A 373 -9.98 -8.15 2.37
CA CYS A 373 -10.61 -8.33 1.06
C CYS A 373 -10.00 -9.53 0.33
N THR A 374 -10.80 -10.26 -0.44
CA THR A 374 -10.29 -11.37 -1.25
C THR A 374 -11.18 -11.65 -2.46
N ASN A 375 -10.56 -12.14 -3.54
CA ASN A 375 -11.29 -12.79 -4.62
C ASN A 375 -11.64 -14.22 -4.22
N LYS A 376 -12.91 -14.47 -3.87
CA LYS A 376 -13.40 -15.79 -3.45
C LYS A 376 -13.43 -16.76 -4.64
N LYS A 377 -13.16 -18.05 -4.43
CA LYS A 377 -13.35 -19.05 -5.49
C LYS A 377 -14.80 -19.06 -5.97
N GLY A 378 -14.99 -19.20 -7.28
CA GLY A 378 -16.32 -19.12 -7.91
C GLY A 378 -16.80 -17.69 -8.20
N MET A 379 -16.15 -16.65 -7.66
CA MET A 379 -16.38 -15.28 -8.15
C MET A 379 -15.61 -15.03 -9.44
N LYS A 380 -16.21 -14.24 -10.34
CA LYS A 380 -15.50 -13.72 -11.50
C LYS A 380 -14.37 -12.79 -11.04
N ILE A 381 -13.13 -13.23 -11.25
CA ILE A 381 -11.94 -12.41 -10.99
C ILE A 381 -11.94 -11.24 -11.96
N LYS A 382 -11.75 -10.03 -11.42
CA LYS A 382 -11.49 -8.81 -12.20
C LYS A 382 -10.00 -8.49 -12.04
N PRO A 383 -9.15 -8.70 -13.07
CA PRO A 383 -7.72 -8.43 -12.95
C PRO A 383 -7.43 -7.02 -12.43
N GLY A 384 -6.56 -6.92 -11.41
CA GLY A 384 -6.26 -5.66 -10.71
C GLY A 384 -7.22 -5.28 -9.57
N SER A 385 -8.23 -6.10 -9.28
CA SER A 385 -9.08 -5.97 -8.10
C SER A 385 -8.66 -6.97 -7.02
N MET A 386 -8.49 -6.50 -5.79
CA MET A 386 -8.25 -7.32 -4.59
C MET A 386 -9.50 -8.07 -4.07
N GLY A 387 -10.61 -7.98 -4.80
CA GLY A 387 -11.85 -8.71 -4.52
C GLY A 387 -12.80 -7.96 -3.60
N THR A 388 -13.59 -8.71 -2.83
CA THR A 388 -14.65 -8.16 -1.98
C THR A 388 -14.34 -8.33 -0.49
N PRO A 389 -15.01 -7.55 0.38
CA PRO A 389 -14.76 -7.60 1.81
C PRO A 389 -15.00 -8.99 2.42
N CYS A 390 -14.19 -9.34 3.42
CA CYS A 390 -14.32 -10.56 4.22
C CYS A 390 -14.99 -10.24 5.55
N PRO A 391 -16.04 -10.97 5.99
CA PRO A 391 -16.58 -10.80 7.34
C PRO A 391 -15.51 -11.01 8.43
N PRO A 392 -15.53 -10.24 9.54
CA PRO A 392 -16.54 -9.25 9.94
C PRO A 392 -16.31 -7.85 9.34
N TYR A 393 -15.29 -7.69 8.49
CA TYR A 393 -14.88 -6.37 8.02
C TYR A 393 -15.95 -5.77 7.10
N ASP A 394 -16.62 -4.74 7.60
CA ASP A 394 -17.42 -3.84 6.79
C ASP A 394 -16.50 -2.84 6.08
N VAL A 395 -15.92 -3.28 4.97
CA VAL A 395 -15.03 -2.43 4.17
C VAL A 395 -15.88 -1.59 3.22
N GLN A 396 -15.95 -0.31 3.52
CA GLN A 396 -16.67 0.66 2.71
C GLN A 396 -15.69 1.57 1.96
N ILE A 397 -16.03 1.86 0.71
CA ILE A 397 -15.45 2.99 -0.01
C ILE A 397 -16.38 4.16 0.23
N TRP A 398 -16.00 5.08 1.11
CA TRP A 398 -16.84 6.24 1.41
C TRP A 398 -16.47 7.42 0.52
N GLU A 399 -17.43 7.84 -0.31
CA GLU A 399 -17.50 9.20 -0.81
C GLU A 399 -18.22 10.06 0.24
N ALA A 400 -17.59 11.14 0.66
CA ALA A 400 -18.24 12.05 1.61
C ALA A 400 -19.25 12.95 0.89
N GLY A 401 -20.52 12.54 0.90
CA GLY A 401 -21.72 13.40 0.81
C GLY A 401 -21.98 14.13 -0.50
N ALA A 402 -23.19 13.96 -1.05
CA ALA A 402 -23.74 14.86 -2.05
C ALA A 402 -23.86 16.27 -1.46
N TYR A 403 -22.91 17.15 -1.77
CA TYR A 403 -23.05 18.58 -1.52
C TYR A 403 -24.09 19.13 -2.51
N LYS A 404 -25.29 19.45 -2.01
CA LYS A 404 -26.11 20.47 -2.68
C LYS A 404 -25.31 21.76 -2.64
N LEU A 405 -24.77 22.16 -3.78
CA LEU A 405 -24.26 23.51 -4.02
C LEU A 405 -25.32 24.50 -3.52
N ARG A 406 -24.99 25.27 -2.47
CA ARG A 406 -25.72 26.52 -2.26
C ARG A 406 -25.28 27.44 -3.38
N SER A 407 -26.23 27.81 -4.23
CA SER A 407 -26.12 28.70 -5.38
C SER A 407 -25.80 30.15 -5.02
N ASN A 408 -24.82 30.37 -4.14
CA ASN A 408 -24.35 31.70 -3.77
C ASN A 408 -22.83 31.80 -4.03
N LEU A 409 -22.42 31.53 -5.27
CA LEU A 409 -21.28 32.27 -5.83
C LEU A 409 -21.86 33.63 -6.22
N GLY A 410 -21.84 34.57 -5.27
CA GLY A 410 -22.33 35.93 -5.48
C GLY A 410 -21.59 36.61 -6.64
N GLU A 411 -22.33 37.41 -7.38
CA GLU A 411 -21.89 38.11 -8.58
C GLU A 411 -20.63 38.98 -8.37
N SER A 412 -19.65 38.72 -9.26
CA SER A 412 -18.74 39.64 -9.98
C SER A 412 -17.90 40.72 -9.29
N SER A 413 -18.10 41.10 -8.03
CA SER A 413 -17.39 42.26 -7.46
C SER A 413 -16.01 41.97 -6.84
N THR A 414 -15.80 40.83 -6.17
CA THR A 414 -14.53 40.54 -5.45
C THR A 414 -13.41 39.98 -6.33
N TRP A 415 -13.70 39.43 -7.51
CA TRP A 415 -12.68 38.86 -8.40
C TRP A 415 -11.97 39.92 -9.25
N MET A 416 -12.59 41.07 -9.50
CA MET A 416 -11.98 42.16 -10.28
C MET A 416 -10.81 42.84 -9.55
N GLU A 417 -10.75 42.74 -8.22
CA GLU A 417 -9.70 43.37 -7.41
C GLU A 417 -8.32 42.72 -7.59
N PHE A 418 -8.24 41.44 -7.96
CA PHE A 418 -6.99 40.67 -8.04
C PHE A 418 -6.39 40.55 -9.46
N CYS A 419 -7.05 41.08 -10.50
CA CYS A 419 -6.61 40.90 -11.90
C CYS A 419 -5.19 41.42 -12.17
N LYS A 420 -4.77 42.47 -11.44
CA LYS A 420 -3.45 43.10 -11.58
C LYS A 420 -2.37 42.47 -10.71
N ASP A 421 -2.74 41.57 -9.80
CA ASP A 421 -1.78 40.90 -8.93
C ASP A 421 -0.99 39.85 -9.70
N VAL A 422 0.26 39.63 -9.28
CA VAL A 422 1.18 38.71 -9.92
C VAL A 422 0.72 37.27 -9.69
N ALA A 423 0.27 36.60 -10.75
CA ALA A 423 -0.15 35.20 -10.71
C ALA A 423 1.05 34.24 -10.76
N LEU A 424 2.06 34.55 -11.57
CA LEU A 424 3.25 33.74 -11.78
C LEU A 424 4.49 34.63 -11.74
N TRP A 425 5.48 34.24 -10.93
CA TRP A 425 6.80 34.85 -10.89
C TRP A 425 7.85 33.76 -11.10
N TRP A 426 8.51 33.81 -12.25
CA TRP A 426 9.52 32.86 -12.66
C TRP A 426 10.92 33.50 -12.74
N ILE A 427 11.95 32.75 -12.35
CA ILE A 427 13.35 33.13 -12.50
C ILE A 427 14.21 31.99 -13.05
N ASN A 428 15.32 32.31 -13.71
CA ASN A 428 16.27 31.31 -14.24
C ASN A 428 17.57 31.15 -13.42
N GLY A 429 17.72 31.89 -12.33
CA GLY A 429 18.94 31.90 -11.50
C GLY A 429 20.16 32.61 -12.12
N ARG A 430 20.09 33.05 -13.37
CA ARG A 430 21.14 33.78 -14.12
C ARG A 430 20.75 35.23 -14.44
N GLY A 431 19.80 35.79 -13.68
CA GLY A 431 19.30 37.16 -13.84
C GLY A 431 18.11 37.33 -14.80
N GLY A 432 17.66 36.26 -15.46
CA GLY A 432 16.42 36.28 -16.24
C GLY A 432 15.20 36.04 -15.35
N GLU A 433 14.15 36.82 -15.61
CA GLU A 433 12.94 36.90 -14.79
C GLU A 433 11.71 37.12 -15.67
N VAL A 434 10.60 36.47 -15.32
CA VAL A 434 9.28 36.67 -15.93
C VAL A 434 8.27 36.85 -14.82
N ARG A 435 7.42 37.87 -14.92
CA ARG A 435 6.27 38.07 -14.02
C ARG A 435 5.04 38.30 -14.86
N TRP A 436 3.98 37.56 -14.57
CA TRP A 436 2.68 37.74 -15.19
C TRP A 436 1.61 37.99 -14.15
N SER A 437 0.80 39.01 -14.37
CA SER A 437 -0.45 39.20 -13.63
C SER A 437 -1.48 38.13 -14.00
N PHE A 438 -2.56 38.01 -13.22
CA PHE A 438 -3.70 37.16 -13.60
C PHE A 438 -4.31 37.57 -14.94
N GLU A 439 -4.35 38.88 -15.24
CA GLU A 439 -4.82 39.42 -16.52
C GLU A 439 -3.91 39.00 -17.69
N GLU A 440 -2.60 39.20 -17.54
CA GLU A 440 -1.61 38.84 -18.57
C GLU A 440 -1.59 37.32 -18.82
N LEU A 441 -1.60 36.52 -17.75
CA LEU A 441 -1.73 35.06 -17.85
C LEU A 441 -3.04 34.67 -18.54
N GLY A 442 -4.14 35.37 -18.23
CA GLY A 442 -5.43 35.22 -18.88
C GLY A 442 -5.39 35.52 -20.38
N GLU A 443 -4.72 36.58 -20.80
CA GLU A 443 -4.51 36.93 -22.21
C GLU A 443 -3.64 35.91 -22.93
N LEU A 444 -2.47 35.59 -22.39
CA LEU A 444 -1.54 34.62 -22.97
C LEU A 444 -2.17 33.24 -23.09
N SER A 445 -2.96 32.80 -22.09
CA SER A 445 -3.68 31.52 -22.17
C SER A 445 -4.74 31.49 -23.27
N ARG A 446 -5.35 32.64 -23.64
CA ARG A 446 -6.30 32.73 -24.76
C ARG A 446 -5.57 32.60 -26.10
N LYS A 447 -4.41 33.24 -26.24
CA LYS A 447 -3.53 33.07 -27.41
C LYS A 447 -3.13 31.61 -27.60
N VAL A 448 -2.65 30.97 -26.53
CA VAL A 448 -2.28 29.54 -26.57
C VAL A 448 -3.48 28.64 -26.85
N ALA A 449 -4.66 28.97 -26.33
CA ALA A 449 -5.89 28.21 -26.65
C ALA A 449 -6.20 28.24 -28.15
N ASN A 450 -6.13 29.42 -28.79
CA ASN A 450 -6.27 29.55 -30.24
C ASN A 450 -5.18 28.77 -31.00
N ILE A 451 -3.92 28.77 -30.52
CA ILE A 451 -2.85 27.95 -31.12
C ILE A 451 -3.18 26.45 -31.06
N LEU A 452 -3.66 25.96 -29.91
CA LEU A 452 -4.01 24.55 -29.73
C LEU A 452 -5.20 24.15 -30.62
N SER A 453 -6.20 25.01 -30.76
CA SER A 453 -7.37 24.74 -31.59
C SER A 453 -7.08 24.89 -33.08
N ASP A 454 -6.48 26.00 -33.51
CA ASP A 454 -6.36 26.34 -34.93
C ASP A 454 -5.13 25.71 -35.58
N GLN A 455 -3.98 25.77 -34.90
CA GLN A 455 -2.71 25.30 -35.46
C GLN A 455 -2.47 23.82 -35.17
N CYS A 456 -2.94 23.33 -34.01
CA CYS A 456 -2.79 21.92 -33.64
C CYS A 456 -4.05 21.08 -33.91
N SER A 457 -5.14 21.70 -34.36
CA SER A 457 -6.43 21.04 -34.66
C SER A 457 -7.02 20.25 -33.49
N LEU A 458 -6.73 20.65 -32.25
CA LEU A 458 -7.22 19.98 -31.05
C LEU A 458 -8.59 20.49 -30.63
N ASN A 459 -9.46 19.55 -30.25
CA ASN A 459 -10.82 19.83 -29.80
C ASN A 459 -10.98 19.45 -28.32
N ARG A 460 -12.09 19.88 -27.71
CA ARG A 460 -12.50 19.43 -26.37
C ARG A 460 -12.47 17.90 -26.28
N GLY A 461 -11.89 17.38 -25.21
CA GLY A 461 -11.73 15.94 -24.97
C GLY A 461 -10.50 15.32 -25.64
N ASP A 462 -9.81 16.05 -26.53
CA ASP A 462 -8.51 15.62 -27.03
C ASP A 462 -7.45 15.72 -25.95
N ARG A 463 -6.34 15.00 -26.16
CA ARG A 463 -5.28 14.81 -25.16
C ARG A 463 -3.96 15.37 -25.66
N LEU A 464 -3.27 16.12 -24.81
CA LEU A 464 -1.99 16.77 -25.08
C LEU A 464 -0.93 16.29 -24.09
N LEU A 465 0.16 15.69 -24.58
CA LEU A 465 1.32 15.35 -23.76
C LEU A 465 2.23 16.57 -23.61
N VAL A 466 2.47 17.02 -22.38
CA VAL A 466 3.29 18.22 -22.11
C VAL A 466 4.53 17.81 -21.35
N ILE A 467 5.70 17.91 -22.01
CA ILE A 467 7.01 17.59 -21.44
C ILE A 467 7.89 18.84 -21.50
N LEU A 468 7.68 19.72 -20.51
CA LEU A 468 8.45 20.95 -20.36
C LEU A 468 9.07 20.99 -18.95
N PRO A 469 10.30 21.53 -18.80
CA PRO A 469 10.87 21.79 -17.49
C PRO A 469 10.08 22.87 -16.74
N ARG A 470 10.57 23.32 -15.59
CA ARG A 470 10.00 24.45 -14.82
C ARG A 470 10.23 25.79 -15.54
N ILE A 471 9.59 25.97 -16.69
CA ILE A 471 9.59 27.19 -17.51
C ILE A 471 8.15 27.71 -17.68
N PRO A 472 7.95 29.04 -17.86
CA PRO A 472 6.63 29.66 -17.82
C PRO A 472 5.60 29.06 -18.79
N GLU A 473 6.06 28.57 -19.94
CA GLU A 473 5.24 27.96 -20.98
C GLU A 473 4.48 26.72 -20.50
N TRP A 474 5.00 25.98 -19.50
CA TRP A 474 4.28 24.85 -18.93
C TRP A 474 2.95 25.28 -18.29
N TRP A 475 2.95 26.40 -17.56
CA TRP A 475 1.74 26.97 -16.96
C TRP A 475 0.79 27.51 -18.03
N LEU A 476 1.31 28.20 -19.05
CA LEU A 476 0.49 28.72 -20.16
C LEU A 476 -0.25 27.61 -20.92
N VAL A 477 0.48 26.57 -21.33
CA VAL A 477 -0.10 25.43 -22.06
C VAL A 477 -1.14 24.73 -21.18
N THR A 478 -0.84 24.51 -19.91
CA THR A 478 -1.77 23.88 -18.95
C THR A 478 -3.06 24.68 -18.81
N THR A 479 -2.98 26.00 -18.61
CA THR A 479 -4.16 26.88 -18.48
C THR A 479 -4.96 26.97 -19.79
N ALA A 480 -4.29 26.98 -20.94
CA ALA A 480 -4.95 26.97 -22.24
C ALA A 480 -5.70 25.64 -22.52
N CYS A 481 -5.14 24.51 -22.12
CA CYS A 481 -5.82 23.22 -22.19
C CYS A 481 -7.09 23.19 -21.32
N ILE A 482 -7.00 23.70 -20.09
CA ILE A 482 -8.18 23.82 -19.21
C ILE A 482 -9.27 24.67 -19.86
N ARG A 483 -8.89 25.80 -20.48
CA ARG A 483 -9.81 26.72 -21.18
C ARG A 483 -10.52 26.08 -22.38
N THR A 484 -9.83 25.22 -23.10
CA THR A 484 -10.33 24.54 -24.31
C THR A 484 -11.05 23.23 -23.99
N GLY A 485 -10.92 22.71 -22.76
CA GLY A 485 -11.38 21.38 -22.40
C GLY A 485 -10.52 20.25 -22.97
N ILE A 486 -9.27 20.54 -23.33
CA ILE A 486 -8.25 19.55 -23.71
C ILE A 486 -7.67 18.93 -22.42
N THR A 487 -7.53 17.61 -22.40
CA THR A 487 -6.96 16.89 -21.26
C THR A 487 -5.43 16.92 -21.32
N VAL A 488 -4.79 17.44 -20.27
CA VAL A 488 -3.33 17.53 -20.18
C VAL A 488 -2.77 16.20 -19.66
N ILE A 489 -1.67 15.73 -20.26
CA ILE A 489 -0.86 14.64 -19.72
C ILE A 489 0.51 15.21 -19.39
N PRO A 490 0.79 15.52 -18.12
CA PRO A 490 2.10 16.04 -17.73
C PRO A 490 3.15 14.92 -17.78
N GLY A 491 4.33 15.24 -18.30
CA GLY A 491 5.50 14.35 -18.32
C GLY A 491 6.74 15.04 -17.76
N THR A 492 7.56 14.29 -17.02
CA THR A 492 8.85 14.78 -16.53
C THR A 492 9.85 14.86 -17.69
N THR A 493 10.86 15.71 -17.58
CA THR A 493 11.94 15.79 -18.58
C THR A 493 12.90 14.58 -18.55
N GLN A 494 12.71 13.67 -17.59
CA GLN A 494 13.52 12.45 -17.42
C GLN A 494 12.94 11.23 -18.17
N LEU A 495 11.79 11.38 -18.84
CA LEU A 495 11.16 10.28 -19.58
C LEU A 495 12.05 9.82 -20.75
N THR A 496 12.19 8.51 -20.90
CA THR A 496 12.87 7.92 -22.07
C THR A 496 11.99 7.93 -23.32
N ALA A 497 12.57 7.68 -24.50
CA ALA A 497 11.80 7.51 -25.74
C ALA A 497 10.65 6.50 -25.57
N LYS A 498 10.94 5.34 -24.97
CA LYS A 498 9.96 4.30 -24.69
C LYS A 498 8.85 4.77 -23.74
N ASP A 499 9.19 5.57 -22.74
CA ASP A 499 8.22 6.13 -21.80
C ASP A 499 7.26 7.12 -22.47
N ILE A 500 7.79 7.95 -23.37
CA ILE A 500 7.01 8.93 -24.15
C ILE A 500 6.09 8.18 -25.11
N GLN A 501 6.63 7.23 -25.86
CA GLN A 501 5.89 6.35 -26.78
C GLN A 501 4.73 5.66 -26.06
N TYR A 502 4.99 5.01 -24.92
CA TYR A 502 3.97 4.34 -24.14
C TYR A 502 2.86 5.30 -23.70
N ARG A 503 3.22 6.50 -23.24
CA ARG A 503 2.24 7.51 -22.81
C ARG A 503 1.38 8.00 -23.96
N LEU A 504 1.97 8.29 -25.12
CA LEU A 504 1.24 8.66 -26.33
C LEU A 504 0.24 7.57 -26.73
N GLN A 505 0.66 6.30 -26.71
CA GLN A 505 -0.19 5.16 -27.05
C GLN A 505 -1.32 4.95 -26.04
N ALA A 506 -1.00 4.84 -24.76
CA ALA A 506 -1.96 4.56 -23.70
C ALA A 506 -3.01 5.68 -23.57
N SER A 507 -2.57 6.93 -23.70
CA SER A 507 -3.45 8.08 -23.59
C SER A 507 -4.15 8.44 -24.89
N LYS A 508 -3.66 7.99 -26.06
CA LYS A 508 -4.11 8.47 -27.38
C LYS A 508 -3.97 9.99 -27.51
N ALA A 509 -2.89 10.55 -26.96
CA ALA A 509 -2.59 11.96 -27.13
C ALA A 509 -2.40 12.28 -28.61
N LYS A 510 -3.04 13.36 -29.06
CA LYS A 510 -2.99 13.82 -30.46
C LYS A 510 -1.90 14.86 -30.70
N CYS A 511 -1.35 15.43 -29.64
CA CYS A 511 -0.29 16.42 -29.75
C CYS A 511 0.70 16.26 -28.60
N ILE A 512 1.91 16.75 -28.83
CA ILE A 512 2.97 16.81 -27.83
C ILE A 512 3.61 18.20 -27.84
N VAL A 513 3.89 18.75 -26.65
CA VAL A 513 4.67 19.98 -26.47
C VAL A 513 5.97 19.65 -25.75
N THR A 514 7.10 20.05 -26.30
CA THR A 514 8.41 19.88 -25.64
C THR A 514 9.43 20.94 -26.03
N THR A 515 10.68 20.80 -25.58
CA THR A 515 11.81 21.72 -25.85
C THR A 515 12.78 21.14 -26.88
N ASP A 516 13.70 21.96 -27.39
CA ASP A 516 14.77 21.52 -28.32
C ASP A 516 15.58 20.33 -27.79
N ALA A 517 15.82 20.28 -26.48
CA ALA A 517 16.60 19.23 -25.85
C ALA A 517 15.94 17.83 -25.96
N LEU A 518 14.61 17.79 -25.99
CA LEU A 518 13.82 16.55 -26.02
C LEU A 518 13.22 16.25 -27.41
N ALA A 519 13.20 17.22 -28.32
CA ALA A 519 12.70 17.03 -29.67
C ALA A 519 13.36 15.85 -30.43
N PRO A 520 14.70 15.63 -30.39
CA PRO A 520 15.31 14.44 -31.00
C PRO A 520 14.78 13.13 -30.44
N LEU A 521 14.48 13.10 -29.13
CA LEU A 521 13.93 11.92 -28.48
C LEU A 521 12.51 11.61 -28.99
N VAL A 522 11.68 12.65 -29.17
CA VAL A 522 10.34 12.52 -29.76
C VAL A 522 10.39 12.12 -31.24
N GLU A 523 11.38 12.61 -32.00
CA GLU A 523 11.56 12.21 -33.40
C GLU A 523 11.96 10.75 -33.55
N SER A 524 12.78 10.24 -32.63
CA SER A 524 13.22 8.83 -32.63
C SER A 524 12.05 7.84 -32.55
N ILE A 525 10.91 8.26 -31.97
CA ILE A 525 9.69 7.46 -31.90
C ILE A 525 8.68 7.81 -33.01
N ALA A 526 8.76 9.00 -33.60
CA ALA A 526 7.81 9.44 -34.64
C ALA A 526 7.94 8.66 -35.96
N ALA A 527 9.07 7.98 -36.20
CA ALA A 527 9.29 7.10 -37.36
C ALA A 527 8.31 5.89 -37.43
N GLU A 528 7.61 5.57 -36.34
CA GLU A 528 6.68 4.43 -36.26
C GLU A 528 5.18 4.78 -36.51
N ASN A 529 4.87 5.92 -37.18
CA ASN A 529 3.50 6.32 -37.57
C ASN A 529 2.48 6.35 -36.42
N TYR A 530 2.71 7.23 -35.44
CA TYR A 530 1.72 7.55 -34.41
C TYR A 530 0.80 8.68 -34.88
N GLY A 531 -0.51 8.56 -34.63
CA GLY A 531 -1.54 9.54 -35.01
C GLY A 531 -1.47 10.91 -34.31
N LEU A 532 -0.27 11.42 -34.05
CA LEU A 532 -0.01 12.79 -33.64
C LEU A 532 -0.41 13.73 -34.79
N GLN A 533 -1.35 14.63 -34.51
CA GLN A 533 -1.81 15.67 -35.42
C GLN A 533 -0.83 16.85 -35.47
N ALA A 534 -0.17 17.15 -34.36
CA ALA A 534 0.78 18.26 -34.27
C ALA A 534 1.88 18.01 -33.23
N LYS A 535 3.03 18.66 -33.41
CA LYS A 535 4.13 18.72 -32.45
C LYS A 535 4.52 20.17 -32.22
N LEU A 536 4.43 20.64 -30.99
CA LEU A 536 4.78 22.01 -30.59
C LEU A 536 6.16 22.02 -29.92
N LEU A 537 6.99 22.97 -30.34
CA LEU A 537 8.34 23.15 -29.84
C LEU A 537 8.48 24.50 -29.15
N VAL A 538 8.77 24.48 -27.86
CA VAL A 538 9.18 25.66 -27.09
C VAL A 538 10.67 25.86 -27.34
N SER A 539 11.00 26.83 -28.19
CA SER A 539 12.36 27.10 -28.65
C SER A 539 12.60 28.59 -28.79
N SER A 540 13.81 29.02 -28.39
CA SER A 540 14.34 30.35 -28.69
C SER A 540 15.22 30.36 -29.96
N GLY A 541 15.52 29.19 -30.53
CA GLY A 541 16.46 28.99 -31.63
C GLY A 541 15.79 28.47 -32.91
N GLY A 542 15.17 29.35 -33.68
CA GLY A 542 14.74 29.08 -35.05
C GLY A 542 13.63 28.03 -35.24
N ARG A 543 13.30 27.74 -36.50
CA ARG A 543 12.29 26.72 -36.89
C ARG A 543 12.94 25.34 -36.99
N ARG A 544 12.24 24.31 -36.52
CA ARG A 544 12.63 22.90 -36.68
C ARG A 544 11.64 22.20 -37.62
N GLU A 545 12.14 21.47 -38.60
CA GLU A 545 11.31 20.82 -39.60
C GLU A 545 10.29 19.87 -38.97
N GLY A 546 9.01 19.98 -39.37
CA GLY A 546 7.93 19.16 -38.82
C GLY A 546 7.48 19.53 -37.40
N TRP A 547 7.93 20.68 -36.86
CA TRP A 547 7.49 21.20 -35.57
C TRP A 547 6.92 22.61 -35.70
N LEU A 548 5.84 22.88 -34.97
CA LEU A 548 5.28 24.21 -34.80
C LEU A 548 6.06 24.96 -33.72
N ASN A 549 6.66 26.11 -34.05
CA ASN A 549 7.39 26.92 -33.07
C ASN A 549 6.40 27.67 -32.16
N PHE A 550 6.35 27.29 -30.89
CA PHE A 550 5.42 27.84 -29.91
C PHE A 550 5.63 29.35 -29.68
N ASN A 551 6.88 29.79 -29.58
CA ASN A 551 7.24 31.17 -29.26
C ASN A 551 6.89 32.14 -30.39
N ASP A 552 7.00 31.71 -31.65
CA ASP A 552 6.59 32.51 -32.81
C ASP A 552 5.06 32.58 -32.92
N LEU A 553 4.38 31.44 -32.78
CA LEU A 553 2.91 31.39 -32.81
C LEU A 553 2.29 32.24 -31.69
N LEU A 554 2.90 32.26 -30.50
CA LEU A 554 2.42 33.07 -29.38
C LEU A 554 2.43 34.58 -29.65
N LYS A 555 3.38 35.07 -30.48
CA LYS A 555 3.46 36.50 -30.84
C LYS A 555 2.31 36.92 -31.76
N GLU A 556 1.90 36.02 -32.67
CA GLU A 556 0.95 36.30 -33.73
C GLU A 556 -0.50 35.95 -33.35
N ALA A 557 -0.70 34.99 -32.44
CA ALA A 557 -2.03 34.49 -32.11
C ALA A 557 -2.94 35.56 -31.45
N PRO A 558 -4.23 35.65 -31.86
CA PRO A 558 -5.20 36.53 -31.23
C PRO A 558 -5.57 36.04 -29.83
N ALA A 559 -5.99 36.95 -28.95
CA ALA A 559 -6.36 36.64 -27.57
C ALA A 559 -7.88 36.61 -27.34
N ASP A 560 -8.68 36.25 -28.34
CA ASP A 560 -10.15 36.33 -28.32
C ASP A 560 -10.86 35.00 -27.95
N HIS A 561 -10.11 33.97 -27.56
CA HIS A 561 -10.67 32.67 -27.20
C HIS A 561 -11.64 32.73 -26.01
N THR A 562 -12.84 32.17 -26.17
CA THR A 562 -13.84 32.04 -25.10
C THR A 562 -13.71 30.70 -24.36
N CYS A 563 -13.78 30.70 -23.03
CA CYS A 563 -13.66 29.46 -22.25
C CYS A 563 -14.79 28.47 -22.57
N VAL A 564 -14.45 27.22 -22.82
CA VAL A 564 -15.42 26.15 -23.09
C VAL A 564 -16.11 25.75 -21.79
N ASN A 565 -17.42 25.49 -21.87
CA ASN A 565 -18.20 25.03 -20.72
C ASN A 565 -18.02 23.51 -20.52
N THR A 566 -17.35 23.11 -19.43
CA THR A 566 -17.07 21.71 -19.07
C THR A 566 -17.94 21.24 -17.90
N ARG A 567 -18.23 19.94 -17.85
CA ARG A 567 -18.90 19.31 -16.70
C ARG A 567 -17.87 18.97 -15.62
N THR A 568 -18.33 18.80 -14.38
CA THR A 568 -17.47 18.42 -13.24
C THR A 568 -16.75 17.08 -13.43
N GLU A 569 -17.36 16.17 -14.17
CA GLU A 569 -16.84 14.85 -14.49
C GLU A 569 -15.91 14.84 -15.71
N ASP A 570 -15.83 15.94 -16.48
CA ASP A 570 -15.00 15.96 -17.67
C ASP A 570 -13.51 15.86 -17.28
N PRO A 571 -12.72 15.04 -18.00
CA PRO A 571 -11.29 14.89 -17.72
C PRO A 571 -10.53 16.21 -17.91
N MET A 572 -9.66 16.52 -16.96
CA MET A 572 -8.80 17.71 -17.00
C MET A 572 -7.33 17.32 -17.15
N MET A 573 -6.87 16.35 -16.34
CA MET A 573 -5.48 15.91 -16.35
C MET A 573 -5.38 14.39 -16.23
N VAL A 574 -4.37 13.81 -16.85
CA VAL A 574 -4.01 12.40 -16.70
C VAL A 574 -2.56 12.30 -16.27
N TYR A 575 -2.34 11.78 -15.06
CA TYR A 575 -1.02 11.48 -14.55
C TYR A 575 -0.69 10.01 -14.74
N PHE A 576 0.55 9.70 -15.10
CA PHE A 576 1.02 8.32 -15.14
C PHE A 576 1.66 7.95 -13.80
N THR A 577 1.03 7.05 -13.04
CA THR A 577 1.55 6.57 -11.76
C THR A 577 2.42 5.34 -11.95
N SER A 578 3.59 5.33 -11.31
CA SER A 578 4.47 4.16 -11.29
C SER A 578 3.81 3.07 -10.44
N GLY A 579 3.31 2.02 -11.09
CA GLY A 579 2.91 0.81 -10.36
C GLY A 579 4.15 0.15 -9.78
N THR A 580 4.06 -0.42 -8.57
CA THR A 580 5.15 -1.20 -7.95
C THR A 580 5.53 -2.46 -8.75
N THR A 581 4.76 -2.80 -9.80
CA THR A 581 4.81 -4.11 -10.47
C THR A 581 4.49 -4.11 -11.99
N GLY A 582 4.49 -2.97 -12.71
CA GLY A 582 4.18 -2.93 -14.15
C GLY A 582 4.34 -1.57 -14.84
N SER A 583 3.93 -1.48 -16.12
CA SER A 583 3.94 -0.23 -16.90
C SER A 583 3.11 0.88 -16.22
N PRO A 584 3.51 2.16 -16.34
CA PRO A 584 2.84 3.26 -15.64
C PRO A 584 1.33 3.34 -15.95
N LYS A 585 0.47 3.58 -14.97
CA LYS A 585 -1.00 3.60 -15.16
C LYS A 585 -1.54 5.01 -15.26
N MET A 586 -2.57 5.21 -16.08
CA MET A 586 -3.29 6.49 -16.17
C MET A 586 -4.19 6.70 -14.95
N ALA A 587 -3.90 7.71 -14.16
CA ALA A 587 -4.78 8.27 -13.15
C ALA A 587 -5.43 9.54 -13.74
N GLU A 588 -6.70 9.42 -14.12
CA GLU A 588 -7.48 10.51 -14.69
C GLU A 588 -8.12 11.35 -13.60
N LEU A 589 -7.96 12.67 -13.69
CA LEU A 589 -8.48 13.66 -12.76
C LEU A 589 -9.42 14.61 -13.50
N SER A 590 -10.62 14.77 -12.95
CA SER A 590 -11.69 15.57 -13.52
C SER A 590 -11.65 17.04 -13.08
N GLN A 591 -12.40 17.89 -13.79
CA GLN A 591 -12.67 19.29 -13.42
C GLN A 591 -13.16 19.44 -11.96
N GLY A 592 -13.99 18.53 -11.47
CA GLY A 592 -14.47 18.52 -10.09
C GLY A 592 -13.36 18.20 -9.09
N SER A 593 -12.50 17.23 -9.40
CA SER A 593 -11.45 16.77 -8.50
C SER A 593 -10.33 17.79 -8.28
N LEU A 594 -9.98 18.55 -9.32
CA LEU A 594 -8.88 19.53 -9.30
C LEU A 594 -9.35 20.98 -9.18
N GLY A 595 -10.42 21.36 -9.89
CA GLY A 595 -10.88 22.75 -10.00
C GLY A 595 -11.96 23.16 -8.99
N LEU A 596 -13.00 22.33 -8.78
CA LEU A 596 -14.07 22.64 -7.83
C LEU A 596 -13.60 22.50 -6.37
N ARG A 597 -12.79 21.47 -6.12
CA ARG A 597 -12.37 21.07 -4.78
C ARG A 597 -11.69 22.19 -3.95
N PRO A 598 -10.75 22.99 -4.47
CA PRO A 598 -10.12 24.06 -3.70
C PRO A 598 -11.08 25.19 -3.35
N ILE A 599 -12.13 25.39 -4.17
CA ILE A 599 -13.16 26.42 -4.00
C ILE A 599 -14.12 26.08 -2.85
N VAL A 600 -14.55 24.81 -2.76
CA VAL A 600 -15.56 24.38 -1.78
C VAL A 600 -15.00 24.11 -0.38
N ASN A 601 -13.68 24.04 -0.23
CA ASN A 601 -13.07 23.68 1.04
C ASN A 601 -12.96 24.87 2.00
N LYS A 602 -13.75 24.85 3.07
CA LYS A 602 -13.73 25.85 4.16
C LYS A 602 -12.44 25.86 4.98
N ARG A 603 -11.66 24.76 5.01
CA ARG A 603 -10.41 24.63 5.75
C ARG A 603 -9.32 24.06 4.85
N TYR A 604 -8.59 24.98 4.24
CA TYR A 604 -7.72 24.73 3.11
C TYR A 604 -6.31 24.35 3.57
N TRP A 605 -5.73 23.32 2.95
CA TRP A 605 -4.53 22.65 3.45
C TRP A 605 -3.23 23.44 3.26
N LEU A 606 -3.16 24.30 2.25
CA LEU A 606 -2.02 25.21 2.05
C LEU A 606 -2.15 26.50 2.87
N ASP A 607 -3.38 26.85 3.27
CA ASP A 607 -3.73 28.06 4.03
C ASP A 607 -3.14 29.37 3.46
N THR A 608 -3.07 29.49 2.14
CA THR A 608 -2.56 30.69 1.43
C THR A 608 -3.67 31.70 1.11
N THR A 609 -3.24 32.95 0.93
CA THR A 609 -4.04 34.12 0.57
C THR A 609 -3.43 34.83 -0.64
N SER A 610 -4.05 35.90 -1.13
CA SER A 610 -3.51 36.73 -2.21
C SER A 610 -2.24 37.49 -1.82
N LEU A 611 -1.95 37.62 -0.52
CA LEU A 611 -0.73 38.27 -0.02
C LEU A 611 0.47 37.30 0.02
N ASP A 612 0.24 36.01 -0.22
CA ASP A 612 1.27 34.99 -0.15
C ASP A 612 2.01 34.82 -1.49
N VAL A 613 3.29 34.45 -1.37
CA VAL A 613 4.11 33.99 -2.49
C VAL A 613 4.48 32.54 -2.21
N MET A 614 3.93 31.64 -3.00
CA MET A 614 4.06 30.20 -2.81
C MET A 614 5.03 29.60 -3.81
N TRP A 615 6.00 28.81 -3.31
CA TRP A 615 6.91 28.04 -4.15
C TRP A 615 6.69 26.53 -3.96
N CYS A 616 6.15 25.86 -4.99
CA CYS A 616 6.16 24.40 -5.08
C CYS A 616 7.40 23.94 -5.85
N THR A 617 8.25 23.11 -5.22
CA THR A 617 9.52 22.70 -5.84
C THR A 617 9.43 21.37 -6.61
N ALA A 618 8.25 20.76 -6.68
CA ALA A 618 8.05 19.50 -7.39
C ALA A 618 8.32 19.66 -8.91
N ASP A 619 8.59 18.54 -9.59
CA ASP A 619 8.73 18.54 -11.05
C ASP A 619 7.35 18.60 -11.72
N THR A 620 7.29 19.20 -12.90
CA THR A 620 6.07 19.46 -13.67
C THR A 620 5.30 18.19 -14.06
N GLY A 621 5.96 17.03 -14.07
CA GLY A 621 5.29 15.74 -14.29
C GLY A 621 4.58 15.14 -13.07
N TRP A 622 4.64 15.75 -11.89
CA TRP A 622 3.98 15.26 -10.67
C TRP A 622 2.72 16.05 -10.31
N VAL A 623 1.70 15.33 -9.82
CA VAL A 623 0.42 15.92 -9.37
C VAL A 623 0.60 17.00 -8.30
N LEU A 624 1.67 16.91 -7.50
CA LEU A 624 1.98 17.90 -6.48
C LEU A 624 2.21 19.30 -7.07
N THR A 625 2.76 19.40 -8.28
CA THR A 625 2.95 20.68 -9.00
C THR A 625 1.61 21.25 -9.42
N SER A 626 0.72 20.46 -10.02
CA SER A 626 -0.64 20.91 -10.35
C SER A 626 -1.40 21.40 -9.11
N LEU A 627 -1.33 20.65 -8.01
CA LEU A 627 -2.00 21.04 -6.78
C LEU A 627 -1.36 22.30 -6.17
N GLY A 628 -0.03 22.39 -6.11
CA GLY A 628 0.68 23.44 -5.38
C GLY A 628 1.13 24.66 -6.19
N ALA A 629 1.02 24.63 -7.52
CA ALA A 629 1.49 25.70 -8.41
C ALA A 629 0.49 26.06 -9.51
N VAL A 630 -0.73 25.52 -9.46
CA VAL A 630 -1.83 25.85 -10.39
C VAL A 630 -3.12 26.01 -9.59
N PHE A 631 -3.78 24.90 -9.25
CA PHE A 631 -5.18 24.92 -8.82
C PHE A 631 -5.40 25.54 -7.46
N ASN A 632 -4.71 25.02 -6.44
CA ASN A 632 -4.93 25.48 -5.08
C ASN A 632 -4.52 26.96 -4.91
N PRO A 633 -3.31 27.42 -5.30
CA PRO A 633 -2.90 28.79 -5.05
C PRO A 633 -3.71 29.81 -5.86
N TRP A 634 -3.98 29.56 -7.14
CA TRP A 634 -4.68 30.55 -7.98
C TRP A 634 -6.16 30.73 -7.63
N VAL A 635 -6.82 29.71 -7.07
CA VAL A 635 -8.18 29.87 -6.50
C VAL A 635 -8.19 30.88 -5.34
N ARG A 636 -7.04 31.13 -4.70
CA ARG A 636 -6.88 32.09 -3.60
C ARG A 636 -6.21 33.41 -4.03
N GLY A 637 -5.95 33.60 -5.33
CA GLY A 637 -5.20 34.76 -5.83
C GLY A 637 -3.73 34.76 -5.43
N THR A 638 -3.18 33.64 -4.94
CA THR A 638 -1.81 33.54 -4.45
C THR A 638 -0.80 33.59 -5.61
N CYS A 639 0.28 34.34 -5.44
CA CYS A 639 1.38 34.38 -6.40
C CYS A 639 2.15 33.05 -6.39
N VAL A 640 2.32 32.43 -7.55
CA VAL A 640 3.13 31.22 -7.70
C VAL A 640 4.56 31.60 -8.11
N PHE A 641 5.52 31.34 -7.23
CA PHE A 641 6.93 31.52 -7.51
C PHE A 641 7.55 30.24 -8.08
N VAL A 642 8.40 30.39 -9.09
CA VAL A 642 9.08 29.29 -9.77
C VAL A 642 10.55 29.65 -10.00
N HIS A 643 11.44 28.80 -9.51
CA HIS A 643 12.84 28.84 -9.90
C HIS A 643 13.11 27.73 -10.93
N ASN A 644 13.51 28.11 -12.15
CA ASN A 644 14.06 27.14 -13.11
C ASN A 644 15.43 26.69 -12.61
N MET A 645 15.48 25.43 -12.18
CA MET A 645 16.65 24.85 -11.54
C MET A 645 16.81 23.45 -12.12
N PRO A 646 17.70 23.24 -13.12
CA PRO A 646 17.88 21.94 -13.76
C PRO A 646 18.36 20.85 -12.79
N GLN A 647 19.19 21.22 -11.82
CA GLN A 647 19.69 20.34 -10.76
C GLN A 647 19.38 20.93 -9.40
N VAL A 648 18.79 20.12 -8.51
CA VAL A 648 18.39 20.57 -7.18
C VAL A 648 19.63 20.76 -6.31
N GLU A 649 19.94 22.01 -5.97
CA GLU A 649 21.08 22.37 -5.13
C GLU A 649 20.61 23.03 -3.81
N PRO A 650 21.05 22.55 -2.64
CA PRO A 650 20.59 23.07 -1.34
C PRO A 650 20.87 24.56 -1.17
N SER A 651 22.10 25.00 -1.47
CA SER A 651 22.53 26.38 -1.34
C SER A 651 21.69 27.32 -2.21
N THR A 652 21.41 26.92 -3.45
CA THR A 652 20.57 27.69 -4.37
C THR A 652 19.15 27.86 -3.84
N ILE A 653 18.56 26.80 -3.26
CA ILE A 653 17.22 26.86 -2.65
C ILE A 653 17.21 27.76 -1.41
N LEU A 654 18.18 27.59 -0.50
CA LEU A 654 18.28 28.39 0.73
C LEU A 654 18.53 29.87 0.43
N ASN A 655 19.38 30.17 -0.56
CA ASN A 655 19.60 31.53 -1.05
C ASN A 655 18.33 32.12 -1.66
N THR A 656 17.58 31.32 -2.42
CA THR A 656 16.31 31.75 -3.01
C THR A 656 15.29 32.09 -1.93
N LEU A 657 15.12 31.22 -0.92
CA LEU A 657 14.23 31.48 0.22
C LEU A 657 14.66 32.68 1.08
N SER A 658 15.96 33.01 1.09
CA SER A 658 16.47 34.17 1.83
C SER A 658 16.32 35.49 1.05
N ARG A 659 16.36 35.43 -0.28
CA ARG A 659 16.38 36.61 -1.16
C ARG A 659 15.01 37.03 -1.67
N PHE A 660 14.14 36.06 -1.97
CA PHE A 660 12.83 36.32 -2.55
C PHE A 660 11.74 36.30 -1.46
N PRO A 661 10.65 37.04 -1.62
CA PRO A 661 9.61 37.20 -0.61
C PRO A 661 8.68 35.97 -0.51
N ILE A 662 9.25 34.76 -0.54
CA ILE A 662 8.52 33.49 -0.53
C ILE A 662 8.00 33.25 0.89
N THR A 663 6.68 33.24 1.04
CA THR A 663 6.02 33.04 2.34
C THR A 663 5.71 31.58 2.61
N THR A 664 5.46 30.80 1.56
CA THR A 664 5.08 29.39 1.66
C THR A 664 5.93 28.53 0.74
N ILE A 665 6.54 27.47 1.28
CA ILE A 665 7.21 26.43 0.49
C ILE A 665 6.46 25.10 0.61
N LEU A 666 6.19 24.47 -0.53
CA LEU A 666 5.68 23.11 -0.63
C LEU A 666 6.71 22.23 -1.34
N SER A 667 7.11 21.14 -0.69
CA SER A 667 8.09 20.23 -1.28
C SER A 667 7.89 18.79 -0.82
N ALA A 668 8.63 17.88 -1.46
CA ALA A 668 8.75 16.51 -1.02
C ALA A 668 9.71 16.41 0.19
N PRO A 669 9.47 15.47 1.12
CA PRO A 669 10.38 15.19 2.25
C PRO A 669 11.86 15.07 1.89
N THR A 670 12.19 14.48 0.74
CA THR A 670 13.56 14.40 0.23
C THR A 670 14.27 15.76 0.19
N LEU A 671 13.57 16.85 -0.17
CA LEU A 671 14.17 18.19 -0.14
C LEU A 671 14.50 18.60 1.28
N PHE A 672 13.55 18.49 2.21
CA PHE A 672 13.77 18.88 3.60
C PHE A 672 14.91 18.08 4.25
N ARG A 673 15.00 16.78 3.98
CA ARG A 673 16.14 15.93 4.40
C ARG A 673 17.47 16.50 3.92
N MET A 674 17.53 16.92 2.66
CA MET A 674 18.73 17.50 2.07
C MET A 674 19.06 18.88 2.67
N LEU A 675 18.05 19.73 2.89
CA LEU A 675 18.26 21.07 3.45
C LEU A 675 18.78 21.02 4.89
N VAL A 676 18.23 20.17 5.76
CA VAL A 676 18.66 20.09 7.17
C VAL A 676 20.09 19.58 7.35
N GLN A 677 20.69 18.94 6.34
CA GLN A 677 22.10 18.53 6.38
C GLN A 677 23.08 19.70 6.24
N ASN A 678 22.60 20.86 5.75
CA ASN A 678 23.43 22.05 5.58
C ASN A 678 23.52 22.87 6.88
N ASP A 679 24.53 23.73 6.97
CA ASP A 679 24.54 24.81 7.95
C ASP A 679 23.50 25.86 7.56
N LEU A 680 22.48 26.03 8.38
CA LEU A 680 21.40 26.97 8.14
C LEU A 680 21.60 28.30 8.88
N SER A 681 22.61 28.40 9.75
CA SER A 681 22.85 29.57 10.60
C SER A 681 23.20 30.84 9.81
N SER A 682 23.78 30.67 8.61
CA SER A 682 24.12 31.75 7.69
C SER A 682 22.94 32.27 6.86
N TYR A 683 21.78 31.60 6.91
CA TYR A 683 20.62 31.96 6.11
C TYR A 683 19.56 32.66 6.96
N LYS A 684 18.98 33.73 6.42
CA LYS A 684 17.89 34.47 7.05
C LYS A 684 16.67 34.46 6.15
N PHE A 685 15.66 33.68 6.52
CA PHE A 685 14.41 33.62 5.78
C PHE A 685 13.51 34.77 6.20
N MET A 686 13.57 35.88 5.46
CA MET A 686 12.89 37.13 5.82
C MET A 686 11.36 37.04 5.72
N SER A 687 10.86 36.19 4.82
CA SER A 687 9.43 36.10 4.50
C SER A 687 8.81 34.73 4.76
N LEU A 688 9.62 33.67 4.88
CA LEU A 688 9.13 32.30 4.98
C LEU A 688 8.39 32.07 6.30
N GLN A 689 7.13 31.67 6.20
CA GLN A 689 6.24 31.45 7.34
C GLN A 689 5.66 30.04 7.38
N HIS A 690 5.45 29.43 6.21
CA HIS A 690 4.77 28.14 6.12
C HIS A 690 5.58 27.15 5.30
N CYS A 691 6.01 26.05 5.93
CA CYS A 691 6.70 24.96 5.28
C CYS A 691 5.80 23.73 5.26
N ILE A 692 5.58 23.15 4.08
CA ILE A 692 4.69 22.01 3.88
C ILE A 692 5.45 20.90 3.17
N SER A 693 5.30 19.68 3.69
CA SER A 693 5.92 18.47 3.16
C SER A 693 4.87 17.48 2.69
N ALA A 694 4.94 17.01 1.44
CA ALA A 694 3.96 16.07 0.87
C ALA A 694 4.57 15.16 -0.21
N GLY A 695 3.97 13.98 -0.40
CA GLY A 695 4.32 13.02 -1.48
C GLY A 695 5.08 11.77 -1.01
N GLU A 696 5.76 11.86 0.12
CA GLU A 696 6.26 10.70 0.88
C GLU A 696 6.17 11.06 2.38
N PRO A 697 6.51 10.13 3.29
CA PRO A 697 6.49 10.41 4.72
C PRO A 697 7.77 11.15 5.18
N LEU A 698 7.64 12.15 6.06
CA LEU A 698 8.79 12.90 6.61
C LEU A 698 9.20 12.37 8.00
N ASN A 699 10.49 12.20 8.21
CA ASN A 699 11.03 11.73 9.50
C ASN A 699 10.88 12.81 10.59
N PRO A 700 10.39 12.48 11.81
CA PRO A 700 10.32 13.39 12.95
C PRO A 700 11.62 14.16 13.21
N GLU A 701 12.77 13.50 13.08
CA GLU A 701 14.08 14.09 13.32
C GLU A 701 14.38 15.23 12.34
N VAL A 702 13.90 15.14 11.10
CA VAL A 702 14.07 16.20 10.09
C VAL A 702 13.20 17.40 10.46
N MET A 703 11.98 17.18 10.95
CA MET A 703 11.09 18.25 11.42
C MET A 703 11.70 18.97 12.63
N GLU A 704 12.25 18.22 13.59
CA GLU A 704 12.92 18.76 14.77
C GLU A 704 14.19 19.54 14.40
N GLN A 705 15.02 19.01 13.51
CA GLN A 705 16.22 19.70 13.03
C GLN A 705 15.87 20.98 12.28
N TRP A 706 14.88 20.94 11.38
CA TRP A 706 14.40 22.12 10.67
C TRP A 706 13.89 23.18 11.64
N LYS A 707 13.05 22.81 12.60
CA LYS A 707 12.55 23.74 13.63
C LYS A 707 13.66 24.31 14.48
N LYS A 708 14.61 23.48 14.93
CA LYS A 708 15.74 23.92 15.75
C LYS A 708 16.64 24.91 14.98
N LYS A 709 16.86 24.67 13.69
CA LYS A 709 17.77 25.47 12.86
C LYS A 709 17.14 26.74 12.29
N THR A 710 15.84 26.72 12.01
CA THR A 710 15.15 27.82 11.29
C THR A 710 14.10 28.54 12.13
N GLY A 711 13.65 27.94 13.24
CA GLY A 711 12.51 28.41 14.02
C GLY A 711 11.14 28.06 13.42
N LEU A 712 11.10 27.49 12.21
CA LEU A 712 9.86 27.23 11.47
C LEU A 712 9.42 25.77 11.60
N ASP A 713 8.12 25.55 11.59
CA ASP A 713 7.52 24.22 11.61
C ASP A 713 7.28 23.68 10.19
N ILE A 714 7.45 22.36 10.01
CA ILE A 714 7.03 21.66 8.79
C ILE A 714 5.67 21.01 9.04
N HIS A 715 4.71 21.30 8.18
CA HIS A 715 3.38 20.71 8.20
C HIS A 715 3.33 19.55 7.20
N GLU A 716 3.04 18.34 7.67
CA GLU A 716 2.90 17.18 6.79
C GLU A 716 1.52 17.18 6.12
N ALA A 717 1.50 16.82 4.84
CA ALA A 717 0.27 16.59 4.10
C ALA A 717 0.38 15.29 3.29
N TYR A 718 -0.70 14.52 3.28
CA TYR A 718 -0.78 13.21 2.64
C TYR A 718 -1.85 13.17 1.57
N GLY A 719 -1.51 12.62 0.41
CA GLY A 719 -2.40 12.44 -0.72
C GLY A 719 -1.86 11.42 -1.71
N GLN A 720 -2.73 10.97 -2.61
CA GLN A 720 -2.40 10.08 -3.72
C GLN A 720 -2.76 10.77 -5.04
N THR A 721 -2.21 10.31 -6.16
CA THR A 721 -2.51 10.92 -7.47
C THR A 721 -4.00 10.85 -7.78
N GLU A 722 -4.66 9.76 -7.44
CA GLU A 722 -6.08 9.49 -7.69
C GLU A 722 -7.01 10.34 -6.82
N THR A 723 -6.58 10.71 -5.62
CA THR A 723 -7.40 11.43 -4.63
C THR A 723 -6.94 12.87 -4.38
N GLY A 724 -5.80 13.29 -4.91
CA GLY A 724 -5.10 14.47 -4.40
C GLY A 724 -4.93 14.41 -2.86
N MET A 725 -5.04 15.56 -2.18
CA MET A 725 -4.71 15.67 -0.75
C MET A 725 -5.75 15.11 0.22
N ALA A 726 -5.54 13.93 0.80
CA ALA A 726 -6.49 13.32 1.73
C ALA A 726 -6.41 13.89 3.17
N CYS A 727 -5.20 14.08 3.70
CA CYS A 727 -4.97 14.57 5.06
C CYS A 727 -3.92 15.68 5.08
N ALA A 728 -4.01 16.57 6.06
CA ALA A 728 -2.93 17.52 6.34
C ALA A 728 -2.93 17.96 7.81
N VAL A 729 -1.74 18.31 8.29
CA VAL A 729 -1.59 19.12 9.50
C VAL A 729 -1.85 20.57 9.12
N LEU A 730 -3.05 21.07 9.41
CA LEU A 730 -3.47 22.41 9.00
C LEU A 730 -2.80 23.47 9.89
N LYS A 731 -2.60 24.68 9.36
CA LYS A 731 -2.05 25.81 10.13
C LYS A 731 -2.84 26.01 11.43
N GLY A 732 -2.09 26.24 12.52
CA GLY A 732 -2.65 26.36 13.88
C GLY A 732 -3.02 25.03 14.56
N MET A 733 -2.88 23.88 13.89
CA MET A 733 -2.98 22.58 14.56
C MET A 733 -1.69 22.25 15.31
N LYS A 734 -1.81 21.58 16.46
CA LYS A 734 -0.66 20.99 17.13
C LYS A 734 -0.05 19.90 16.24
N ILE A 735 1.19 20.12 15.82
CA ILE A 735 1.97 19.14 15.06
C ILE A 735 2.29 17.95 15.98
N LYS A 736 1.99 16.75 15.50
CA LYS A 736 2.35 15.49 16.14
C LYS A 736 3.30 14.76 15.20
N PRO A 737 4.60 14.62 15.53
CA PRO A 737 5.54 13.97 14.63
C PRO A 737 5.07 12.57 14.21
N GLY A 738 5.16 12.27 12.92
CA GLY A 738 4.68 11.01 12.35
C GLY A 738 3.15 10.91 12.16
N SER A 739 2.42 12.02 12.33
CA SER A 739 1.00 12.13 12.02
C SER A 739 0.79 12.90 10.72
N MET A 740 -0.02 12.36 9.82
CA MET A 740 -0.43 13.02 8.58
C MET A 740 -1.50 14.12 8.78
N GLY A 741 -1.82 14.43 10.05
CA GLY A 741 -2.80 15.43 10.43
C GLY A 741 -4.25 14.94 10.38
N LYS A 742 -5.17 15.84 10.04
CA LYS A 742 -6.62 15.55 9.97
C LYS A 742 -7.05 15.45 8.52
N ALA A 743 -8.22 14.83 8.32
CA ALA A 743 -8.87 14.78 7.02
C ALA A 743 -9.06 16.19 6.44
N CYS A 744 -8.65 16.37 5.18
CA CYS A 744 -8.92 17.57 4.41
C CYS A 744 -10.25 17.39 3.68
N ALA A 745 -11.14 18.39 3.73
CA ALA A 745 -12.38 18.29 2.97
C ALA A 745 -12.11 18.07 1.45
N PRO A 746 -12.97 17.31 0.76
CA PRO A 746 -14.20 16.69 1.26
C PRO A 746 -13.99 15.39 2.04
N TYR A 747 -12.77 14.88 2.17
CA TYR A 747 -12.52 13.60 2.81
C TYR A 747 -12.91 13.60 4.28
N ASP A 748 -13.59 12.54 4.71
CA ASP A 748 -13.64 12.13 6.11
C ASP A 748 -12.72 10.92 6.26
N VAL A 749 -11.65 11.09 7.03
CA VAL A 749 -10.65 10.05 7.25
C VAL A 749 -10.76 9.60 8.69
N GLN A 750 -11.29 8.40 8.88
CA GLN A 750 -11.47 7.80 10.20
C GLN A 750 -10.51 6.62 10.38
N LEU A 751 -9.78 6.64 11.49
CA LEU A 751 -9.08 5.46 12.00
C LEU A 751 -10.08 4.75 12.93
N GLN A 752 -10.71 3.66 12.46
CA GLN A 752 -11.64 2.90 13.30
C GLN A 752 -10.88 1.90 14.16
N ASP A 753 -10.78 2.21 15.46
CA ASP A 753 -10.38 1.27 16.52
C ASP A 753 -11.64 0.54 17.03
N LEU A 754 -11.79 -0.73 16.69
CA LEU A 754 -12.98 -1.52 17.02
C LEU A 754 -13.09 -1.86 18.52
N CYS A 755 -12.06 -1.64 19.34
CA CYS A 755 -12.12 -1.93 20.77
C CYS A 755 -13.00 -0.94 21.57
N GLN A 756 -13.27 0.28 21.06
CA GLN A 756 -14.05 1.29 21.80
C GLN A 756 -15.56 1.28 21.51
N LEU A 757 -16.02 0.60 20.45
CA LEU A 757 -17.45 0.53 20.09
C LEU A 757 -18.24 -0.48 20.95
N GLY A 758 -17.57 -1.38 21.67
CA GLY A 758 -18.21 -2.38 22.54
C GLY A 758 -18.85 -1.82 23.82
N ALA A 759 -18.68 -0.53 24.14
CA ALA A 759 -19.16 0.00 25.42
C ALA A 759 -20.50 0.77 25.35
N ARG A 760 -20.96 1.27 24.20
CA ARG A 760 -22.23 2.02 24.13
C ARG A 760 -22.96 1.91 22.78
N ARG A 761 -24.11 1.22 22.84
CA ARG A 761 -25.28 1.18 21.93
C ARG A 761 -25.36 0.01 20.93
N ASN A 762 -26.27 -0.91 21.24
CA ASN A 762 -27.00 -1.74 20.28
C ASN A 762 -27.56 -0.89 19.13
N PRO A 763 -27.37 -1.27 17.86
CA PRO A 763 -28.24 -0.81 16.80
C PRO A 763 -29.38 -1.82 16.62
N VAL A 764 -30.54 -1.45 17.16
CA VAL A 764 -31.82 -1.72 16.51
C VAL A 764 -31.73 -1.12 15.11
N PHE A 765 -32.11 -1.84 14.04
CA PHE A 765 -32.96 -1.33 12.96
C PHE A 765 -33.35 -2.48 12.02
N ALA A 766 -34.49 -3.08 12.34
CA ALA A 766 -35.41 -3.55 11.30
C ALA A 766 -36.03 -2.32 10.61
N GLY A 767 -36.18 -2.42 9.29
CA GLY A 767 -36.89 -1.53 8.35
C GLY A 767 -37.33 -0.14 8.81
N SER A 768 -36.71 0.90 8.26
CA SER A 768 -37.37 2.21 8.02
C SER A 768 -36.66 2.92 6.87
N SER A 769 -37.45 3.65 6.07
CA SER A 769 -37.03 4.20 4.77
C SER A 769 -36.02 5.37 4.90
N PRO A 770 -35.29 5.72 3.83
CA PRO A 770 -34.19 6.71 3.85
C PRO A 770 -34.58 8.14 4.30
N ALA A 771 -35.88 8.48 4.38
CA ALA A 771 -36.33 9.81 4.71
C ALA A 771 -36.29 10.14 6.22
N GLU A 772 -36.38 9.14 7.10
CA GLU A 772 -36.46 9.37 8.56
C GLU A 772 -35.08 9.52 9.23
N ALA A 773 -34.02 8.99 8.61
CA ALA A 773 -32.65 9.08 9.14
C ALA A 773 -32.04 10.50 9.09
N ALA A 774 -32.58 11.39 8.25
CA ALA A 774 -32.04 12.73 8.04
C ALA A 774 -32.40 13.73 9.17
N ALA A 775 -33.43 13.47 9.97
CA ALA A 775 -33.91 14.42 10.98
C ALA A 775 -33.23 14.31 12.36
N ALA A 776 -32.49 13.23 12.64
CA ALA A 776 -32.09 12.88 14.01
C ALA A 776 -30.64 13.22 14.44
N ARG A 777 -29.84 13.93 13.63
CA ARG A 777 -28.41 14.18 13.96
C ARG A 777 -28.03 15.66 13.90
N ALA A 778 -28.45 16.41 14.93
CA ALA A 778 -27.81 17.68 15.26
C ALA A 778 -26.44 17.42 15.95
N PRO A 779 -25.38 18.19 15.63
CA PRO A 779 -24.05 17.97 16.18
C PRO A 779 -23.98 18.47 17.64
N ARG A 780 -23.64 17.58 18.58
CA ARG A 780 -23.19 18.00 19.92
C ARG A 780 -21.75 18.52 19.80
N ARG A 781 -21.58 19.83 20.00
CA ARG A 781 -20.28 20.47 20.25
C ARG A 781 -19.70 19.90 21.54
N PHE A 782 -18.47 19.41 21.49
CA PHE A 782 -17.62 19.29 22.67
C PHE A 782 -16.75 20.54 22.76
N THR A 783 -16.85 21.22 23.90
CA THR A 783 -15.99 22.32 24.35
C THR A 783 -14.54 21.89 24.47
#